data_AF-H9UHI9-F1
#
_entry.id   AF-H9UHI9-F1
#
_cell.length_a   1.000
_cell.length_b   1.000
_cell.length_c   1.000
_cell.angle_alpha   90.00
_cell.angle_beta   90.00
_cell.angle_gamma   90.00
#
_symmetry.space_group_name_H-M   'P 1'
#
loop_
_entity.id
_entity.type
_entity.pdbx_description
1 polymer ?
#
loop_
_entity_poly.entity_id
_entity_poly.type
_entity_poly.pdbx_seq_one_letter_code
_entity_poly.pdbx_strand_id
1 'polypeptide(L)'
;MRVYKYTVIWVFLAFLTAACSNPLQQASVQQDDSIPQSRTAQGSLPNIPDHMVNDTMYQFFYWDSYPGLWSQITSSNTHLNRKAHELANAGITAVWLPPAAKGMAGGFSVGYDVYDFWDLGEFDQKGTVGTRYGTRGQLEHAVSYLSNLGIDSYYDVVFNHRMGADSQQYVPGHGNVWTNFDLQGRAHHYTQSRWGYLYHDIVWDWTAFNGIDGQLFPDKWWGNTFHDPYLMGNDVDYNRQDIRHEMKAWGEWIINDIGFAGFRMDAVAHVDSDFVRRWVNHVQWATDQDIFYVAEAWVNDVGGYLDHVGTGHLNAFDFSLRDDFVALSSGSKDMRWWGGLLNSPYGDRAVTFVDNHDTSREGNPYNSPQVINYKNQAYAYILMRDRGVPTVFARDYDEFGMAPTLKKLIEARRYFAYGPGHEYSGNQQHMYAYVREGLSDVPGTGLVMLLSGRDWGNQESYWINSRQPHTEFYDYTGNVSGTVTTNEHGYGNFPVNITEGTGWSIWVPRTNSLTDISGNWAINQISYLYQNNYIQGYPDGTYQPDGQLTRAEFAAFIASVLDPAAKPEYANRTFTDTSGHWAEQVILQAARAGYIAGYPDGTFRPQETLSKLHATIALANGLGMSGGNGINLGSYLTDAHTIPTWARGSVKNALANNLLVNYPLVNRFSPNVAIDRASIAALFYQVLVYQGTAPTLDSPYILTP
;
A
#
# COMPACT_ATOMS: atom_id res chain seq x y z
N MET A 1 45.29 -18.30 -40.13
CA MET A 1 46.18 -18.38 -41.32
C MET A 1 45.34 -18.98 -42.45
N ARG A 2 45.29 -18.28 -43.58
CA ARG A 2 44.61 -18.53 -44.88
C ARG A 2 44.06 -19.94 -45.21
N VAL A 3 42.95 -19.93 -46.00
CA VAL A 3 42.52 -20.87 -47.08
C VAL A 3 41.37 -21.85 -46.71
N TYR A 4 40.27 -22.08 -47.46
CA TYR A 4 39.69 -21.61 -48.74
C TYR A 4 38.24 -22.17 -48.94
N LYS A 5 37.49 -21.50 -49.85
CA LYS A 5 36.58 -22.03 -50.91
C LYS A 5 35.15 -22.56 -50.62
N TYR A 6 34.19 -21.77 -51.12
CA TYR A 6 33.14 -22.06 -52.12
C TYR A 6 32.70 -23.53 -52.36
N THR A 7 31.39 -23.81 -52.39
CA THR A 7 30.55 -23.86 -53.62
C THR A 7 29.09 -24.28 -53.31
N VAL A 8 28.19 -23.65 -54.06
CA VAL A 8 26.71 -23.72 -54.13
C VAL A 8 26.19 -25.04 -54.72
N ILE A 9 25.03 -25.55 -54.25
CA ILE A 9 24.03 -26.25 -55.10
C ILE A 9 22.60 -25.91 -54.62
N TRP A 10 21.77 -25.50 -55.58
CA TRP A 10 20.32 -25.28 -55.51
C TRP A 10 19.52 -26.57 -55.79
N VAL A 11 18.37 -26.77 -55.13
CA VAL A 11 17.22 -27.53 -55.68
C VAL A 11 15.91 -26.88 -55.22
N PHE A 12 15.04 -26.61 -56.20
CA PHE A 12 13.67 -26.09 -56.11
C PHE A 12 12.65 -27.15 -55.66
N LEU A 13 11.59 -26.75 -54.93
CA LEU A 13 10.18 -27.04 -55.31
C LEU A 13 9.19 -26.15 -54.54
N ALA A 14 8.04 -25.89 -55.18
CA ALA A 14 7.08 -24.82 -54.92
C ALA A 14 5.81 -25.25 -54.14
N PHE A 15 4.94 -24.24 -53.91
CA PHE A 15 3.53 -24.23 -53.43
C PHE A 15 3.30 -24.16 -51.91
N LEU A 16 2.74 -23.05 -51.40
CA LEU A 16 1.30 -22.72 -51.39
C LEU A 16 1.06 -21.43 -50.57
N THR A 17 0.13 -20.62 -51.06
CA THR A 17 -0.45 -19.45 -50.39
C THR A 17 -1.33 -19.87 -49.21
N ALA A 18 -1.15 -19.26 -48.03
CA ALA A 18 -2.22 -19.06 -47.06
C ALA A 18 -1.84 -17.97 -46.05
N ALA A 19 -2.78 -17.03 -45.86
CA ALA A 19 -2.74 -15.98 -44.86
C ALA A 19 -2.68 -16.57 -43.44
N CYS A 20 -1.81 -16.03 -42.58
CA CYS A 20 -1.85 -16.29 -41.15
C CYS A 20 -2.50 -15.10 -40.44
N SER A 21 -3.80 -15.21 -40.19
CA SER A 21 -4.43 -14.67 -38.99
C SER A 21 -4.00 -15.52 -37.80
N ASN A 22 -3.25 -14.96 -36.84
CA ASN A 22 -2.99 -15.64 -35.57
C ASN A 22 -3.85 -14.97 -34.47
N PRO A 23 -4.76 -15.72 -33.82
CA PRO A 23 -5.55 -15.20 -32.72
C PRO A 23 -4.71 -15.06 -31.45
N LEU A 24 -5.07 -14.04 -30.66
CA LEU A 24 -4.60 -13.76 -29.31
C LEU A 24 -4.57 -15.05 -28.47
N GLN A 25 -3.37 -15.46 -28.07
CA GLN A 25 -3.19 -16.51 -27.08
C GLN A 25 -3.27 -15.83 -25.70
N GLN A 26 -4.38 -16.03 -25.01
CA GLN A 26 -4.55 -15.67 -23.60
C GLN A 26 -3.42 -16.33 -22.80
N ALA A 27 -2.50 -15.52 -22.28
CA ALA A 27 -1.57 -15.95 -21.26
C ALA A 27 -2.37 -16.16 -19.97
N SER A 28 -2.51 -17.41 -19.55
CA SER A 28 -3.00 -17.76 -18.21
C SER A 28 -2.00 -17.24 -17.18
N VAL A 29 -2.46 -16.31 -16.34
CA VAL A 29 -1.74 -15.81 -15.16
C VAL A 29 -1.47 -17.00 -14.24
N GLN A 30 -0.21 -17.42 -14.12
CA GLN A 30 0.22 -18.17 -12.95
C GLN A 30 0.44 -17.15 -11.84
N GLN A 31 -0.43 -17.17 -10.82
CA GLN A 31 -0.17 -16.50 -9.55
C GLN A 31 1.12 -17.07 -8.97
N ASP A 32 2.13 -16.22 -8.87
CA ASP A 32 3.37 -16.49 -8.18
C ASP A 32 3.16 -16.16 -6.69
N ASP A 33 2.79 -17.17 -5.89
CA ASP A 33 2.54 -17.06 -4.45
C ASP A 33 3.85 -16.95 -3.61
N SER A 34 4.96 -16.50 -4.21
CA SER A 34 6.25 -16.39 -3.52
C SER A 34 6.54 -14.99 -2.94
N ILE A 35 5.71 -14.53 -1.99
CA ILE A 35 6.05 -13.36 -1.15
C ILE A 35 6.07 -13.74 0.35
N PRO A 36 7.17 -13.49 1.08
CA PRO A 36 7.30 -13.87 2.47
C PRO A 36 6.46 -12.99 3.39
N GLN A 37 5.42 -13.56 4.00
CA GLN A 37 4.72 -12.97 5.15
C GLN A 37 5.58 -13.12 6.42
N SER A 38 6.54 -12.22 6.60
CA SER A 38 7.14 -11.98 7.91
C SER A 38 6.32 -10.89 8.62
N ARG A 39 5.23 -11.26 9.30
CA ARG A 39 4.52 -10.34 10.22
C ARG A 39 4.66 -10.83 11.66
N THR A 40 5.44 -10.10 12.45
CA THR A 40 5.56 -10.26 13.90
C THR A 40 4.32 -9.72 14.61
N ALA A 41 3.76 -10.54 15.50
CA ALA A 41 3.01 -10.23 16.73
C ALA A 41 2.20 -8.91 16.80
N GLN A 42 1.03 -8.86 16.16
CA GLN A 42 -0.15 -8.04 16.51
C GLN A 42 -1.32 -8.59 15.66
N GLY A 43 -2.56 -8.58 16.18
CA GLY A 43 -3.71 -9.36 15.63
C GLY A 43 -3.97 -9.23 14.12
N SER A 44 -4.74 -10.15 13.54
CA SER A 44 -5.05 -10.14 12.10
C SER A 44 -5.72 -8.83 11.68
N LEU A 45 -5.11 -8.13 10.71
CA LEU A 45 -5.65 -6.91 10.13
C LEU A 45 -6.99 -7.20 9.42
N PRO A 46 -7.97 -6.27 9.45
CA PRO A 46 -9.24 -6.39 8.73
C PRO A 46 -9.07 -6.69 7.24
N ASN A 47 -9.91 -7.55 6.68
CA ASN A 47 -9.95 -7.78 5.23
C ASN A 47 -10.88 -6.75 4.57
N ILE A 48 -10.30 -5.75 3.91
CA ILE A 48 -11.09 -4.72 3.20
C ILE A 48 -11.33 -5.15 1.77
N PRO A 49 -12.58 -5.14 1.28
CA PRO A 49 -12.89 -5.36 -0.13
C PRO A 49 -12.13 -4.38 -1.04
N ASP A 50 -11.58 -4.86 -2.15
CA ASP A 50 -10.72 -4.05 -3.04
C ASP A 50 -11.38 -2.75 -3.51
N HIS A 51 -12.68 -2.78 -3.84
CA HIS A 51 -13.45 -1.61 -4.27
C HIS A 51 -13.75 -0.58 -3.16
N MET A 52 -13.41 -0.90 -1.90
CA MET A 52 -13.59 -0.01 -0.76
C MET A 52 -12.26 0.55 -0.23
N VAL A 53 -11.12 0.12 -0.78
CA VAL A 53 -9.81 0.53 -0.28
C VAL A 53 -9.67 2.05 -0.37
N ASN A 54 -9.28 2.69 0.72
CA ASN A 54 -9.04 4.13 0.74
C ASN A 54 -7.88 4.50 -0.21
N ASP A 55 -8.10 5.53 -1.02
CA ASP A 55 -7.03 6.09 -1.82
C ASP A 55 -5.94 6.74 -0.96
N THR A 56 -4.69 6.44 -1.31
CA THR A 56 -3.50 7.03 -0.68
C THR A 56 -2.44 7.26 -1.74
N MET A 57 -2.10 8.52 -1.98
CA MET A 57 -1.13 8.91 -2.99
C MET A 57 0.27 9.04 -2.40
N TYR A 58 1.30 8.77 -3.19
CA TYR A 58 2.69 8.99 -2.85
C TYR A 58 3.39 9.86 -3.92
N GLN A 59 3.93 11.02 -3.55
CA GLN A 59 4.76 11.80 -4.46
C GLN A 59 6.14 11.12 -4.56
N PHE A 60 6.40 10.43 -5.67
CA PHE A 60 7.56 9.53 -5.82
C PHE A 60 8.82 10.23 -6.36
N PHE A 61 9.08 11.44 -5.89
CA PHE A 61 10.29 12.20 -6.16
C PHE A 61 10.41 13.38 -5.20
N TYR A 62 11.58 13.98 -5.15
CA TYR A 62 11.87 15.29 -4.57
C TYR A 62 12.91 15.98 -5.47
N TRP A 63 13.20 17.26 -5.22
CA TRP A 63 13.97 18.10 -6.16
C TRP A 63 15.28 17.47 -6.68
N ASP A 64 16.05 16.86 -5.78
CA ASP A 64 17.36 16.28 -6.09
C ASP A 64 17.29 14.78 -6.44
N SER A 65 16.09 14.19 -6.46
CA SER A 65 15.87 12.77 -6.76
C SER A 65 15.03 12.55 -8.03
N TYR A 66 14.91 11.35 -8.58
CA TYR A 66 15.89 10.25 -8.58
C TYR A 66 16.42 10.14 -10.03
N PRO A 67 17.68 10.52 -10.34
CA PRO A 67 18.21 10.27 -11.68
C PRO A 67 18.09 8.78 -12.05
N GLY A 68 17.55 8.48 -13.23
CA GLY A 68 17.29 7.10 -13.68
C GLY A 68 16.12 6.38 -12.98
N LEU A 69 15.19 7.12 -12.36
CA LEU A 69 14.01 6.62 -11.62
C LEU A 69 13.31 5.43 -12.30
N TRP A 70 13.02 5.52 -13.60
CA TRP A 70 12.23 4.50 -14.31
C TRP A 70 12.86 3.12 -14.22
N SER A 71 14.16 3.02 -14.52
CA SER A 71 14.89 1.75 -14.44
C SER A 71 15.05 1.25 -13.01
N GLN A 72 15.11 2.16 -12.05
CA GLN A 72 15.30 1.81 -10.65
C GLN A 72 14.02 1.18 -10.07
N ILE A 73 12.83 1.67 -10.41
CA ILE A 73 11.55 1.08 -9.97
C ILE A 73 11.44 -0.39 -10.40
N THR A 74 11.88 -0.73 -11.60
CA THR A 74 11.66 -2.09 -12.16
C THR A 74 12.79 -3.09 -11.88
N SER A 75 13.96 -2.62 -11.45
CA SER A 75 15.14 -3.48 -11.29
C SER A 75 15.17 -4.13 -9.90
N SER A 76 15.06 -5.45 -9.82
CA SER A 76 14.89 -6.23 -8.57
C SER A 76 15.92 -5.97 -7.46
N ASN A 77 17.10 -5.46 -7.81
CA ASN A 77 18.22 -5.26 -6.87
C ASN A 77 18.35 -3.81 -6.37
N THR A 78 17.39 -2.93 -6.67
CA THR A 78 17.47 -1.51 -6.28
C THR A 78 16.69 -1.22 -4.99
N HIS A 79 17.02 -0.10 -4.35
CA HIS A 79 16.23 0.40 -3.23
C HIS A 79 14.81 0.82 -3.64
N LEU A 80 14.64 1.43 -4.83
CA LEU A 80 13.33 1.92 -5.28
C LEU A 80 12.38 0.79 -5.68
N ASN A 81 12.88 -0.33 -6.20
CA ASN A 81 12.07 -1.51 -6.44
C ASN A 81 11.50 -2.07 -5.12
N ARG A 82 12.35 -2.29 -4.12
CA ARG A 82 11.91 -2.73 -2.78
C ARG A 82 10.91 -1.75 -2.16
N LYS A 83 11.12 -0.45 -2.36
CA LYS A 83 10.20 0.59 -1.90
C LYS A 83 8.84 0.50 -2.59
N ALA A 84 8.78 0.29 -3.91
CA ALA A 84 7.50 0.12 -4.61
C ALA A 84 6.68 -1.04 -4.03
N HIS A 85 7.32 -2.19 -3.75
CA HIS A 85 6.69 -3.31 -3.05
C HIS A 85 6.26 -2.95 -1.62
N GLU A 86 7.11 -2.24 -0.89
CA GLU A 86 6.80 -1.81 0.48
C GLU A 86 5.60 -0.87 0.53
N LEU A 87 5.52 0.10 -0.40
CA LEU A 87 4.43 1.05 -0.52
C LEU A 87 3.12 0.34 -0.91
N ALA A 88 3.15 -0.57 -1.88
CA ALA A 88 1.99 -1.39 -2.26
C ALA A 88 1.47 -2.19 -1.06
N ASN A 89 2.37 -2.89 -0.36
CA ASN A 89 2.03 -3.69 0.82
C ASN A 89 1.50 -2.87 1.99
N ALA A 90 1.98 -1.63 2.15
CA ALA A 90 1.50 -0.70 3.19
C ALA A 90 0.09 -0.17 2.87
N GLY A 91 -0.25 -0.01 1.59
CA GLY A 91 -1.55 0.47 1.13
C GLY A 91 -1.52 1.77 0.33
N ILE A 92 -0.39 2.13 -0.30
CA ILE A 92 -0.38 3.15 -1.35
C ILE A 92 -1.12 2.61 -2.57
N THR A 93 -2.05 3.40 -3.09
CA THR A 93 -2.86 3.05 -4.28
C THR A 93 -2.45 3.83 -5.51
N ALA A 94 -1.76 4.96 -5.35
CA ALA A 94 -1.30 5.76 -6.48
C ALA A 94 0.04 6.46 -6.22
N VAL A 95 0.79 6.72 -7.27
CA VAL A 95 2.02 7.51 -7.24
C VAL A 95 1.93 8.69 -8.20
N TRP A 96 2.33 9.86 -7.72
CA TRP A 96 2.62 11.01 -8.57
C TRP A 96 4.09 10.94 -8.99
N LEU A 97 4.31 10.78 -10.30
CA LEU A 97 5.63 10.72 -10.92
C LEU A 97 6.06 12.11 -11.42
N PRO A 98 7.37 12.45 -11.42
CA PRO A 98 7.85 13.75 -11.90
C PRO A 98 7.57 13.93 -13.41
N PRO A 99 7.66 15.16 -13.95
CA PRO A 99 7.43 15.39 -15.37
C PRO A 99 8.37 14.53 -16.22
N ALA A 100 7.78 13.77 -17.15
CA ALA A 100 8.52 12.78 -17.93
C ALA A 100 8.95 13.29 -19.31
N ALA A 101 8.51 14.48 -19.71
CA ALA A 101 8.86 15.13 -20.97
C ALA A 101 10.29 15.70 -20.95
N LYS A 102 10.89 15.86 -22.13
CA LYS A 102 12.21 16.50 -22.29
C LYS A 102 12.14 17.99 -21.88
N GLY A 103 12.97 18.39 -20.93
CA GLY A 103 13.17 19.79 -20.54
C GLY A 103 14.39 20.46 -21.19
N MET A 104 14.50 21.79 -21.07
CA MET A 104 15.60 22.56 -21.68
C MET A 104 16.98 22.16 -21.16
N ALA A 105 17.09 21.73 -19.89
CA ALA A 105 18.34 21.26 -19.29
C ALA A 105 18.65 19.79 -19.62
N GLY A 106 17.90 19.15 -20.53
CA GLY A 106 18.14 17.80 -20.99
C GLY A 106 18.14 16.78 -19.84
N GLY A 107 19.24 16.03 -19.69
CA GLY A 107 19.36 14.97 -18.69
C GLY A 107 19.49 15.47 -17.24
N PHE A 108 19.62 16.79 -17.04
CA PHE A 108 19.71 17.42 -15.72
C PHE A 108 18.40 18.09 -15.28
N SER A 109 17.46 18.24 -16.21
CA SER A 109 16.15 18.84 -15.95
C SER A 109 15.38 18.07 -14.88
N VAL A 110 14.82 18.78 -13.89
CA VAL A 110 13.80 18.20 -12.97
C VAL A 110 12.50 17.92 -13.72
N GLY A 111 12.26 18.62 -14.84
CA GLY A 111 11.13 18.39 -15.73
C GLY A 111 10.20 19.60 -15.89
N TYR A 112 10.27 20.60 -15.00
CA TYR A 112 9.40 21.78 -15.05
C TYR A 112 9.76 22.79 -16.13
N ASP A 113 10.97 22.71 -16.69
CA ASP A 113 11.46 23.54 -17.78
C ASP A 113 11.15 22.90 -19.16
N VAL A 114 9.89 22.49 -19.38
CA VAL A 114 9.46 21.66 -20.52
C VAL A 114 9.85 22.27 -21.87
N TYR A 115 10.49 21.46 -22.70
CA TYR A 115 10.83 21.77 -24.08
C TYR A 115 9.88 21.05 -25.05
N ASP A 116 9.76 19.72 -24.99
CA ASP A 116 8.95 18.90 -25.92
C ASP A 116 8.10 17.86 -25.17
N PHE A 117 6.78 18.09 -25.08
CA PHE A 117 5.82 17.18 -24.44
C PHE A 117 5.76 15.78 -25.05
N TRP A 118 6.06 15.66 -26.34
CA TRP A 118 5.97 14.41 -27.08
C TRP A 118 7.28 13.60 -27.03
N ASP A 119 8.35 14.16 -26.46
CA ASP A 119 9.62 13.46 -26.22
C ASP A 119 9.70 13.01 -24.75
N LEU A 120 9.31 11.75 -24.50
CA LEU A 120 9.41 11.12 -23.16
C LEU A 120 10.78 10.47 -22.92
N GLY A 121 11.85 11.01 -23.53
CA GLY A 121 13.18 10.44 -23.50
C GLY A 121 13.43 9.43 -24.63
N GLU A 122 12.92 9.74 -25.82
CA GLU A 122 12.95 8.89 -27.03
C GLU A 122 13.87 9.48 -28.11
N PHE A 123 14.01 10.81 -28.18
CA PHE A 123 14.75 11.50 -29.24
C PHE A 123 16.00 12.20 -28.67
N ASP A 124 17.05 12.33 -29.51
CA ASP A 124 18.26 13.09 -29.17
C ASP A 124 17.99 14.60 -29.28
N GLN A 125 17.36 15.14 -28.24
CA GLN A 125 16.99 16.54 -28.08
C GLN A 125 17.61 17.07 -26.78
N LYS A 126 18.16 18.30 -26.83
CA LYS A 126 18.81 18.98 -25.70
C LYS A 126 20.01 18.21 -25.11
N GLY A 127 20.75 17.53 -25.98
CA GLY A 127 22.02 16.88 -25.64
C GLY A 127 21.87 15.53 -24.92
N THR A 128 20.68 14.93 -24.94
CA THR A 128 20.42 13.60 -24.37
C THR A 128 19.24 12.93 -25.09
N VAL A 129 19.26 11.59 -25.13
CA VAL A 129 18.08 10.79 -25.47
C VAL A 129 17.15 10.70 -24.27
N GLY A 130 17.55 10.00 -23.21
CA GLY A 130 16.75 9.88 -21.99
C GLY A 130 16.57 11.22 -21.28
N THR A 131 15.46 11.39 -20.58
CA THR A 131 15.32 12.47 -19.60
C THR A 131 16.18 12.19 -18.37
N ARG A 132 16.15 13.07 -17.36
CA ARG A 132 16.79 12.81 -16.07
C ARG A 132 16.38 11.45 -15.47
N TYR A 133 15.15 11.02 -15.74
CA TYR A 133 14.54 9.83 -15.13
C TYR A 133 14.70 8.54 -15.94
N GLY A 134 15.03 8.64 -17.23
CA GLY A 134 15.29 7.50 -18.11
C GLY A 134 14.74 7.69 -19.52
N THR A 135 14.66 6.60 -20.28
CA THR A 135 14.07 6.59 -21.63
C THR A 135 12.58 6.29 -21.61
N ARG A 136 11.88 6.57 -22.71
CA ARG A 136 10.46 6.26 -22.87
C ARG A 136 10.13 4.79 -22.58
N GLY A 137 10.89 3.85 -23.14
CA GLY A 137 10.65 2.42 -22.91
C GLY A 137 10.85 2.00 -21.45
N GLN A 138 11.73 2.69 -20.71
CA GLN A 138 11.85 2.47 -19.27
C GLN A 138 10.65 3.04 -18.51
N LEU A 139 10.14 4.20 -18.93
CA LEU A 139 8.95 4.80 -18.34
C LEU A 139 7.72 3.90 -18.51
N GLU A 140 7.44 3.43 -19.74
CA GLU A 140 6.31 2.54 -20.03
C GLU A 140 6.42 1.24 -19.20
N HIS A 141 7.64 0.69 -19.06
CA HIS A 141 7.86 -0.47 -18.18
C HIS A 141 7.62 -0.13 -16.71
N ALA A 142 8.05 1.05 -16.22
CA ALA A 142 7.82 1.46 -14.84
C ALA A 142 6.33 1.65 -14.52
N VAL A 143 5.58 2.32 -15.40
CA VAL A 143 4.12 2.51 -15.26
C VAL A 143 3.40 1.16 -15.24
N SER A 144 3.71 0.26 -16.19
CA SER A 144 3.15 -1.09 -16.20
C SER A 144 3.53 -1.90 -14.96
N TYR A 145 4.78 -1.78 -14.50
CA TYR A 145 5.26 -2.47 -13.31
C TYR A 145 4.50 -2.04 -12.05
N LEU A 146 4.29 -0.73 -11.87
CA LEU A 146 3.52 -0.18 -10.75
C LEU A 146 2.05 -0.62 -10.81
N SER A 147 1.43 -0.59 -12.00
CA SER A 147 0.06 -1.07 -12.18
C SER A 147 -0.09 -2.55 -11.81
N ASN A 148 0.90 -3.40 -12.14
CA ASN A 148 0.91 -4.81 -11.72
C ASN A 148 1.05 -5.00 -10.20
N LEU A 149 1.50 -3.99 -9.46
CA LEU A 149 1.50 -3.96 -7.99
C LEU A 149 0.21 -3.38 -7.40
N GLY A 150 -0.76 -3.00 -8.23
CA GLY A 150 -1.98 -2.31 -7.82
C GLY A 150 -1.76 -0.83 -7.50
N ILE A 151 -0.74 -0.21 -8.08
CA ILE A 151 -0.43 1.22 -7.91
C ILE A 151 -0.65 1.96 -9.23
N ASP A 152 -1.58 2.90 -9.23
CA ASP A 152 -1.80 3.82 -10.34
C ASP A 152 -0.69 4.87 -10.45
N SER A 153 -0.39 5.31 -11.68
CA SER A 153 0.64 6.32 -11.94
C SER A 153 0.02 7.60 -12.50
N TYR A 154 0.34 8.74 -11.90
CA TYR A 154 -0.12 10.06 -12.34
C TYR A 154 1.02 10.87 -12.95
N TYR A 155 0.75 11.47 -14.11
CA TYR A 155 1.70 12.26 -14.88
C TYR A 155 1.72 13.71 -14.39
N ASP A 156 2.90 14.29 -14.18
CA ASP A 156 3.04 15.71 -13.85
C ASP A 156 3.14 16.57 -15.11
N VAL A 157 2.07 17.33 -15.40
CA VAL A 157 1.94 18.12 -16.63
C VAL A 157 2.15 19.61 -16.40
N VAL A 158 2.98 20.22 -17.24
CA VAL A 158 3.45 21.62 -17.12
C VAL A 158 2.94 22.48 -18.27
N PHE A 159 1.66 22.85 -18.21
CA PHE A 159 1.01 23.55 -19.33
C PHE A 159 1.39 25.02 -19.48
N ASN A 160 1.87 25.67 -18.42
CA ASN A 160 2.06 27.12 -18.38
C ASN A 160 2.98 27.63 -19.50
N HIS A 161 4.15 27.02 -19.69
CA HIS A 161 5.20 27.60 -20.53
C HIS A 161 6.00 26.56 -21.32
N ARG A 162 6.83 27.06 -22.24
CA ARG A 162 7.92 26.32 -22.87
C ARG A 162 9.25 27.03 -22.72
N MET A 163 10.32 26.24 -22.53
CA MET A 163 11.68 26.74 -22.40
C MET A 163 12.67 26.02 -23.33
N GLY A 164 13.79 26.68 -23.61
CA GLY A 164 14.86 26.11 -24.43
C GLY A 164 14.53 26.05 -25.92
N ALA A 165 14.02 27.12 -26.51
CA ALA A 165 13.82 27.19 -27.96
C ALA A 165 15.13 26.90 -28.72
N ASP A 166 15.01 26.34 -29.93
CA ASP A 166 16.14 25.93 -30.77
C ASP A 166 16.82 27.12 -31.45
N SER A 167 16.07 28.20 -31.69
CA SER A 167 16.60 29.44 -32.26
C SER A 167 15.78 30.67 -31.86
N GLN A 168 16.38 31.84 -32.07
CA GLN A 168 15.70 33.11 -31.89
C GLN A 168 14.88 33.50 -33.13
N GLN A 169 13.75 34.17 -32.91
CA GLN A 169 12.96 34.83 -33.94
C GLN A 169 12.82 36.31 -33.63
N TYR A 170 12.72 37.13 -34.68
CA TYR A 170 12.38 38.53 -34.51
C TYR A 170 10.88 38.65 -34.20
N VAL A 171 10.58 39.18 -33.01
CA VAL A 171 9.23 39.49 -32.56
C VAL A 171 9.06 41.01 -32.57
N PRO A 172 8.05 41.57 -33.26
CA PRO A 172 7.86 43.00 -33.33
C PRO A 172 7.71 43.61 -31.92
N GLY A 173 8.46 44.66 -31.63
CA GLY A 173 8.47 45.31 -30.32
C GLY A 173 9.37 44.65 -29.26
N HIS A 174 9.88 43.45 -29.51
CA HIS A 174 10.69 42.67 -28.55
C HIS A 174 12.09 42.32 -29.07
N GLY A 175 12.33 42.43 -30.38
CA GLY A 175 13.62 42.08 -30.99
C GLY A 175 13.76 40.57 -31.15
N ASN A 176 14.97 40.03 -30.98
CA ASN A 176 15.22 38.60 -31.16
C ASN A 176 14.95 37.84 -29.85
N VAL A 177 13.95 36.96 -29.87
CA VAL A 177 13.45 36.21 -28.70
C VAL A 177 13.53 34.70 -28.97
N TRP A 178 13.83 33.90 -27.94
CA TRP A 178 13.93 32.44 -28.02
C TRP A 178 12.55 31.76 -28.07
N THR A 179 11.92 31.75 -29.25
CA THR A 179 10.55 31.25 -29.47
C THR A 179 10.41 30.19 -30.55
N ASN A 180 11.46 29.83 -31.29
CA ASN A 180 11.36 28.83 -32.36
C ASN A 180 11.69 27.41 -31.85
N PHE A 181 10.73 26.49 -31.91
CA PHE A 181 10.88 25.11 -31.46
C PHE A 181 10.65 24.11 -32.61
N ASP A 182 11.61 23.25 -32.86
CA ASP A 182 11.53 22.25 -33.94
C ASP A 182 10.77 20.98 -33.52
N LEU A 183 10.78 20.65 -32.22
CA LEU A 183 10.03 19.58 -31.54
C LEU A 183 9.97 18.23 -32.32
N GLN A 184 11.06 17.48 -32.32
CA GLN A 184 11.15 16.20 -33.04
C GLN A 184 10.13 15.17 -32.53
N GLY A 185 9.89 15.13 -31.21
CA GLY A 185 8.88 14.26 -30.62
C GLY A 185 7.49 14.56 -31.17
N ARG A 186 7.14 15.84 -31.29
CA ARG A 186 5.86 16.28 -31.88
C ARG A 186 5.73 15.78 -33.31
N ALA A 187 6.74 16.00 -34.15
CA ALA A 187 6.73 15.60 -35.55
C ALA A 187 6.57 14.07 -35.73
N HIS A 188 7.08 13.28 -34.78
CA HIS A 188 6.97 11.82 -34.83
C HIS A 188 5.60 11.31 -34.36
N HIS A 189 5.06 11.85 -33.27
CA HIS A 189 3.86 11.31 -32.63
C HIS A 189 2.56 11.99 -33.06
N TYR A 190 2.59 13.27 -33.39
CA TYR A 190 1.42 14.06 -33.75
C TYR A 190 1.34 14.28 -35.27
N THR A 191 0.82 13.27 -35.98
CA THR A 191 0.67 13.26 -37.44
C THR A 191 -0.79 13.22 -37.88
N GLN A 192 -1.10 13.80 -39.05
CA GLN A 192 -2.44 13.80 -39.65
C GLN A 192 -3.04 12.39 -39.80
N SER A 193 -2.21 11.39 -40.11
CA SER A 193 -2.66 10.00 -40.27
C SER A 193 -3.09 9.35 -38.96
N ARG A 194 -2.47 9.73 -37.84
CA ARG A 194 -2.79 9.15 -36.52
C ARG A 194 -3.95 9.86 -35.85
N TRP A 195 -4.02 11.18 -35.97
CA TRP A 195 -4.93 12.01 -35.18
C TRP A 195 -6.13 12.55 -35.97
N GLY A 196 -6.18 12.36 -37.29
CA GLY A 196 -7.34 12.71 -38.10
C GLY A 196 -7.77 14.16 -37.88
N TYR A 197 -9.03 14.36 -37.48
CA TYR A 197 -9.59 15.70 -37.28
C TYR A 197 -9.01 16.45 -36.06
N LEU A 198 -8.33 15.75 -35.13
CA LEU A 198 -7.64 16.38 -33.99
C LEU A 198 -6.27 16.93 -34.37
N TYR A 199 -5.73 16.58 -35.55
CA TYR A 199 -4.45 17.09 -36.04
C TYR A 199 -4.54 18.51 -36.56
N HIS A 200 -3.57 19.35 -36.18
CA HIS A 200 -3.33 20.67 -36.75
C HIS A 200 -1.86 20.85 -37.10
N ASP A 201 -1.60 21.40 -38.28
CA ASP A 201 -0.25 21.76 -38.71
C ASP A 201 0.15 23.12 -38.11
N ILE A 202 0.53 23.07 -36.84
CA ILE A 202 1.03 24.22 -36.09
C ILE A 202 2.55 24.24 -36.07
N VAL A 203 3.11 25.44 -36.23
CA VAL A 203 4.53 25.74 -36.00
C VAL A 203 4.65 26.37 -34.63
N TRP A 204 5.56 25.84 -33.80
CA TRP A 204 5.86 26.40 -32.48
C TRP A 204 6.86 27.55 -32.62
N ASP A 205 6.35 28.69 -33.11
CA ASP A 205 7.04 29.97 -33.20
C ASP A 205 6.50 30.99 -32.17
N TRP A 206 6.95 32.24 -32.21
CA TRP A 206 6.48 33.28 -31.29
C TRP A 206 4.95 33.46 -31.27
N THR A 207 4.23 33.08 -32.34
CA THR A 207 2.77 33.20 -32.40
C THR A 207 2.07 32.14 -31.54
N ALA A 208 2.76 31.09 -31.10
CA ALA A 208 2.23 30.07 -30.18
C ALA A 208 2.18 30.53 -28.72
N PHE A 209 2.72 31.73 -28.43
CA PHE A 209 2.89 32.23 -27.08
C PHE A 209 2.19 33.58 -26.89
N ASN A 210 1.66 33.82 -25.68
CA ASN A 210 1.10 35.12 -25.31
C ASN A 210 2.22 36.15 -25.11
N GLY A 211 3.35 35.73 -24.54
CA GLY A 211 4.45 36.62 -24.21
C GLY A 211 5.62 35.93 -23.51
N ILE A 212 6.62 36.74 -23.15
CA ILE A 212 7.82 36.35 -22.39
C ILE A 212 8.18 37.48 -21.41
N ASP A 213 8.80 37.13 -20.28
CA ASP A 213 9.25 38.08 -19.24
C ASP A 213 8.16 39.05 -18.78
N GLY A 214 6.91 38.57 -18.70
CA GLY A 214 5.75 39.36 -18.28
C GLY A 214 5.24 40.35 -19.33
N GLN A 215 5.76 40.30 -20.57
CA GLN A 215 5.37 41.21 -21.64
C GLN A 215 4.66 40.48 -22.78
N LEU A 216 3.50 41.00 -23.18
CA LEU A 216 2.71 40.46 -24.29
C LEU A 216 3.42 40.67 -25.64
N PHE A 217 3.34 39.65 -26.49
CA PHE A 217 3.68 39.77 -27.90
C PHE A 217 2.59 40.54 -28.68
N PRO A 218 2.90 41.04 -29.89
CA PRO A 218 1.95 41.78 -30.71
C PRO A 218 0.65 40.99 -30.95
N ASP A 219 -0.48 41.68 -30.82
CA ASP A 219 -1.82 41.13 -31.04
C ASP A 219 -2.20 39.95 -30.12
N LYS A 220 -1.48 39.79 -29.00
CA LYS A 220 -1.78 38.80 -27.95
C LYS A 220 -2.48 39.43 -26.75
N TRP A 221 -3.15 38.58 -25.98
CA TRP A 221 -3.73 38.91 -24.69
C TRP A 221 -3.58 37.72 -23.75
N TRP A 222 -3.49 38.00 -22.46
CA TRP A 222 -3.43 36.95 -21.44
C TRP A 222 -4.75 36.18 -21.36
N GLY A 223 -4.66 34.88 -21.04
CA GLY A 223 -5.83 34.04 -20.84
C GLY A 223 -6.67 34.41 -19.61
N ASN A 224 -7.83 33.77 -19.47
CA ASN A 224 -8.66 33.90 -18.28
C ASN A 224 -8.08 33.01 -17.16
N THR A 225 -7.21 33.59 -16.34
CA THR A 225 -6.47 32.91 -15.26
C THR A 225 -7.00 33.36 -13.89
N PHE A 226 -6.91 32.46 -12.90
CA PHE A 226 -7.31 32.80 -11.52
C PHE A 226 -6.21 33.57 -10.77
N HIS A 227 -4.95 33.34 -11.16
CA HIS A 227 -3.78 34.07 -10.67
C HIS A 227 -3.13 34.85 -11.82
N ASP A 228 -2.02 35.54 -11.55
CA ASP A 228 -1.19 36.22 -12.56
C ASP A 228 -0.93 35.31 -13.77
N PRO A 229 -1.25 35.74 -14.99
CA PRO A 229 -1.23 34.86 -16.17
C PRO A 229 0.18 34.49 -16.61
N TYR A 230 1.16 35.35 -16.38
CA TYR A 230 2.56 35.04 -16.69
C TYR A 230 3.29 34.55 -15.45
N LEU A 231 3.93 33.39 -15.55
CA LEU A 231 4.83 32.87 -14.52
C LEU A 231 6.30 32.92 -14.97
N MET A 232 6.66 32.20 -16.04
CA MET A 232 8.02 32.11 -16.55
C MET A 232 8.06 31.59 -17.99
N GLY A 233 9.22 31.67 -18.64
CA GLY A 233 9.44 31.10 -19.98
C GLY A 233 8.57 31.72 -21.07
N ASN A 234 8.36 30.99 -22.16
CA ASN A 234 7.41 31.41 -23.18
C ASN A 234 6.00 30.95 -22.78
N ASP A 235 5.13 31.89 -22.42
CA ASP A 235 3.77 31.63 -21.93
C ASP A 235 2.87 31.14 -23.07
N VAL A 236 2.23 29.97 -22.93
CA VAL A 236 1.51 29.33 -24.04
C VAL A 236 0.16 30.00 -24.32
N ASP A 237 -0.11 30.31 -25.59
CA ASP A 237 -1.37 30.93 -26.00
C ASP A 237 -2.48 29.91 -26.21
N TYR A 238 -3.18 29.58 -25.12
CA TYR A 238 -4.36 28.73 -25.14
C TYR A 238 -5.62 29.39 -25.72
N ASN A 239 -5.59 30.66 -26.15
CA ASN A 239 -6.69 31.26 -26.93
C ASN A 239 -6.74 30.68 -28.34
N ARG A 240 -5.62 30.14 -28.84
CA ARG A 240 -5.56 29.49 -30.14
C ARG A 240 -6.17 28.09 -30.13
N GLN A 241 -7.00 27.82 -31.13
CA GLN A 241 -7.71 26.54 -31.24
C GLN A 241 -6.76 25.37 -31.54
N ASP A 242 -5.78 25.57 -32.41
CA ASP A 242 -4.79 24.55 -32.79
C ASP A 242 -3.93 24.12 -31.60
N ILE A 243 -3.46 25.05 -30.77
CA ILE A 243 -2.76 24.74 -29.51
C ILE A 243 -3.63 23.89 -28.57
N ARG A 244 -4.89 24.27 -28.37
CA ARG A 244 -5.81 23.49 -27.51
C ARG A 244 -6.05 22.08 -28.05
N HIS A 245 -6.14 21.92 -29.36
CA HIS A 245 -6.33 20.61 -29.99
C HIS A 245 -5.08 19.74 -29.91
N GLU A 246 -3.89 20.32 -30.08
CA GLU A 246 -2.62 19.62 -29.85
C GLU A 246 -2.54 19.09 -28.42
N MET A 247 -2.82 19.92 -27.42
CA MET A 247 -2.73 19.48 -26.03
C MET A 247 -3.77 18.43 -25.65
N LYS A 248 -4.95 18.47 -26.28
CA LYS A 248 -5.98 17.43 -26.15
C LYS A 248 -5.50 16.08 -26.70
N ALA A 249 -4.96 16.07 -27.91
CA ALA A 249 -4.38 14.87 -28.52
C ALA A 249 -3.22 14.32 -27.67
N TRP A 250 -2.37 15.19 -27.13
CA TRP A 250 -1.32 14.78 -26.20
C TRP A 250 -1.88 14.11 -24.93
N GLY A 251 -2.96 14.67 -24.36
CA GLY A 251 -3.62 14.08 -23.18
C GLY A 251 -4.18 12.69 -23.46
N GLU A 252 -4.85 12.50 -24.61
CA GLU A 252 -5.31 11.18 -25.05
C GLU A 252 -4.14 10.20 -25.20
N TRP A 253 -3.02 10.65 -25.77
CA TRP A 253 -1.82 9.83 -25.96
C TRP A 253 -1.21 9.35 -24.63
N ILE A 254 -1.10 10.23 -23.64
CA ILE A 254 -0.53 9.87 -22.33
C ILE A 254 -1.37 8.81 -21.61
N ILE A 255 -2.70 8.89 -21.71
CA ILE A 255 -3.58 7.89 -21.08
C ILE A 255 -3.62 6.61 -21.92
N ASN A 256 -3.97 6.70 -23.19
CA ASN A 256 -4.33 5.54 -24.00
C ASN A 256 -3.12 4.75 -24.50
N ASP A 257 -1.98 5.42 -24.77
CA ASP A 257 -0.80 4.77 -25.32
C ASP A 257 0.30 4.54 -24.27
N ILE A 258 0.47 5.47 -23.31
CA ILE A 258 1.52 5.34 -22.28
C ILE A 258 1.01 4.63 -21.02
N GLY A 259 -0.29 4.71 -20.73
CA GLY A 259 -0.93 3.94 -19.65
C GLY A 259 -0.94 4.62 -18.28
N PHE A 260 -0.78 5.94 -18.24
CA PHE A 260 -1.01 6.70 -17.00
C PHE A 260 -2.52 6.71 -16.64
N ALA A 261 -2.82 6.84 -15.35
CA ALA A 261 -4.19 6.81 -14.81
C ALA A 261 -4.67 8.21 -14.35
N GLY A 262 -3.85 9.25 -14.50
CA GLY A 262 -4.16 10.56 -13.95
C GLY A 262 -3.09 11.62 -14.21
N PHE A 263 -3.37 12.83 -13.75
CA PHE A 263 -2.52 14.00 -13.91
C PHE A 263 -2.42 14.84 -12.64
N ARG A 264 -1.20 15.25 -12.31
CA ARG A 264 -0.93 16.42 -11.48
C ARG A 264 -0.67 17.60 -12.41
N MET A 265 -1.38 18.70 -12.23
CA MET A 265 -1.34 19.88 -13.11
C MET A 265 -0.53 20.99 -12.45
N ASP A 266 0.69 21.20 -12.96
CA ASP A 266 1.64 22.22 -12.49
C ASP A 266 1.16 23.64 -12.75
N ALA A 267 1.41 24.53 -11.79
CA ALA A 267 1.21 25.98 -11.89
C ALA A 267 -0.15 26.37 -12.49
N VAL A 268 -1.18 25.53 -12.28
CA VAL A 268 -2.36 25.53 -13.15
C VAL A 268 -3.27 26.74 -12.91
N ALA A 269 -3.10 27.44 -11.78
CA ALA A 269 -3.75 28.73 -11.53
C ALA A 269 -3.27 29.86 -12.46
N HIS A 270 -2.09 29.70 -13.07
CA HIS A 270 -1.52 30.60 -14.08
C HIS A 270 -1.93 30.20 -15.51
N VAL A 271 -2.59 29.05 -15.69
CA VAL A 271 -3.06 28.56 -16.99
C VAL A 271 -4.50 29.02 -17.23
N ASP A 272 -4.84 29.30 -18.49
CA ASP A 272 -6.21 29.66 -18.88
C ASP A 272 -7.22 28.60 -18.37
N SER A 273 -8.07 29.00 -17.42
CA SER A 273 -8.97 28.08 -16.71
C SER A 273 -10.04 27.50 -17.63
N ASP A 274 -10.34 28.20 -18.72
CA ASP A 274 -11.27 27.79 -19.75
C ASP A 274 -10.66 26.68 -20.63
N PHE A 275 -9.35 26.72 -20.87
CA PHE A 275 -8.59 25.60 -21.42
C PHE A 275 -8.51 24.43 -20.45
N VAL A 276 -8.16 24.64 -19.18
CA VAL A 276 -8.06 23.59 -18.15
C VAL A 276 -9.37 22.79 -18.09
N ARG A 277 -10.52 23.47 -17.97
CA ARG A 277 -11.84 22.83 -17.97
C ARG A 277 -12.08 22.00 -19.24
N ARG A 278 -11.82 22.57 -20.41
CA ARG A 278 -12.05 21.91 -21.70
C ARG A 278 -11.12 20.72 -21.93
N TRP A 279 -9.90 20.78 -21.41
CA TRP A 279 -8.91 19.72 -21.53
C TRP A 279 -9.24 18.56 -20.60
N VAL A 280 -9.46 18.82 -19.30
CA VAL A 280 -9.86 17.80 -18.31
C VAL A 280 -11.11 17.05 -18.77
N ASN A 281 -12.16 17.77 -19.16
CA ASN A 281 -13.40 17.14 -19.62
C ASN A 281 -13.22 16.34 -20.91
N HIS A 282 -12.29 16.77 -21.78
CA HIS A 282 -12.05 16.08 -23.04
C HIS A 282 -11.29 14.77 -22.81
N VAL A 283 -10.20 14.80 -22.05
CA VAL A 283 -9.40 13.60 -21.76
C VAL A 283 -10.26 12.57 -21.01
N GLN A 284 -11.05 13.02 -20.03
CA GLN A 284 -12.00 12.13 -19.35
C GLN A 284 -13.05 11.53 -20.29
N TRP A 285 -13.53 12.27 -21.29
CA TRP A 285 -14.52 11.77 -22.24
C TRP A 285 -13.91 10.83 -23.31
N ALA A 286 -12.60 10.90 -23.52
CA ALA A 286 -11.90 10.09 -24.51
C ALA A 286 -11.59 8.65 -24.04
N THR A 287 -11.93 8.31 -22.79
CA THR A 287 -11.69 6.98 -22.19
C THR A 287 -12.81 6.61 -21.22
N ASP A 288 -13.02 5.30 -21.02
CA ASP A 288 -13.93 4.78 -19.99
C ASP A 288 -13.26 4.68 -18.60
N GLN A 289 -11.95 4.89 -18.52
CA GLN A 289 -11.23 4.96 -17.26
C GLN A 289 -11.62 6.22 -16.48
N ASP A 290 -11.80 6.11 -15.18
CA ASP A 290 -11.97 7.29 -14.32
C ASP A 290 -10.60 7.91 -14.06
N ILE A 291 -10.32 9.05 -14.70
CA ILE A 291 -9.00 9.66 -14.67
C ILE A 291 -8.91 10.61 -13.48
N PHE A 292 -7.86 10.44 -12.68
CA PHE A 292 -7.61 11.31 -11.55
C PHE A 292 -6.94 12.62 -11.99
N TYR A 293 -7.48 13.77 -11.59
CA TYR A 293 -6.86 15.09 -11.84
C TYR A 293 -6.65 15.83 -10.52
N VAL A 294 -5.45 16.37 -10.31
CA VAL A 294 -5.15 17.27 -9.19
C VAL A 294 -4.45 18.54 -9.64
N ALA A 295 -5.02 19.68 -9.29
CA ALA A 295 -4.44 20.99 -9.50
C ALA A 295 -3.43 21.34 -8.42
N GLU A 296 -2.24 21.76 -8.84
CA GLU A 296 -1.40 22.63 -8.04
C GLU A 296 -1.84 24.09 -8.24
N ALA A 297 -2.89 24.49 -7.53
CA ALA A 297 -3.35 25.87 -7.48
C ALA A 297 -2.86 26.50 -6.17
N TRP A 298 -1.64 27.03 -6.18
CA TRP A 298 -1.05 27.67 -5.00
C TRP A 298 -1.59 29.09 -4.81
N VAL A 299 -2.85 29.17 -4.37
CA VAL A 299 -3.60 30.41 -4.18
C VAL A 299 -4.33 30.40 -2.83
N ASN A 300 -4.71 31.58 -2.34
CA ASN A 300 -5.39 31.70 -1.05
C ASN A 300 -6.81 31.09 -1.05
N ASP A 301 -7.49 31.06 -2.20
CA ASP A 301 -8.85 30.55 -2.35
C ASP A 301 -8.91 29.42 -3.37
N VAL A 302 -8.47 28.23 -2.97
CA VAL A 302 -8.46 27.03 -3.81
C VAL A 302 -9.88 26.59 -4.19
N GLY A 303 -10.86 26.77 -3.30
CA GLY A 303 -12.26 26.49 -3.60
C GLY A 303 -12.80 27.41 -4.71
N GLY A 304 -12.49 28.70 -4.62
CA GLY A 304 -12.77 29.68 -5.69
C GLY A 304 -12.08 29.35 -7.01
N TYR A 305 -10.84 28.83 -6.98
CA TYR A 305 -10.17 28.33 -8.18
C TYR A 305 -10.93 27.16 -8.81
N LEU A 306 -11.35 26.17 -8.02
CA LEU A 306 -12.14 25.04 -8.51
C LEU A 306 -13.46 25.48 -9.15
N ASP A 307 -14.13 26.48 -8.58
CA ASP A 307 -15.34 27.08 -9.15
C ASP A 307 -15.07 27.87 -10.43
N HIS A 308 -13.94 28.58 -10.47
CA HIS A 308 -13.52 29.35 -11.64
C HIS A 308 -13.21 28.45 -12.84
N VAL A 309 -12.55 27.30 -12.61
CA VAL A 309 -12.41 26.26 -13.65
C VAL A 309 -13.76 25.62 -13.96
N GLY A 310 -14.56 25.29 -12.95
CA GLY A 310 -15.95 24.87 -13.14
C GLY A 310 -16.12 23.46 -13.73
N THR A 311 -15.28 22.50 -13.34
CA THR A 311 -15.47 21.06 -13.64
C THR A 311 -15.52 20.22 -12.37
N GLY A 312 -16.32 19.14 -12.39
CA GLY A 312 -16.44 18.19 -11.29
C GLY A 312 -15.29 17.19 -11.19
N HIS A 313 -14.48 17.03 -12.24
CA HIS A 313 -13.37 16.06 -12.28
C HIS A 313 -12.08 16.55 -11.63
N LEU A 314 -11.97 17.85 -11.36
CA LEU A 314 -10.72 18.45 -10.87
C LEU A 314 -10.68 18.50 -9.35
N ASN A 315 -9.68 17.82 -8.77
CA ASN A 315 -9.27 17.96 -7.38
C ASN A 315 -8.19 19.05 -7.26
N ALA A 316 -7.84 19.45 -6.05
CA ALA A 316 -6.76 20.40 -5.82
C ALA A 316 -5.96 20.12 -4.55
N PHE A 317 -4.67 20.44 -4.58
CA PHE A 317 -3.82 20.37 -3.39
C PHE A 317 -4.27 21.36 -2.31
N ASP A 318 -4.36 20.88 -1.07
CA ASP A 318 -4.84 21.66 0.06
C ASP A 318 -3.72 22.47 0.73
N PHE A 319 -3.25 23.51 0.04
CA PHE A 319 -2.22 24.42 0.55
C PHE A 319 -2.64 25.12 1.85
N SER A 320 -3.92 25.45 2.00
CA SER A 320 -4.44 26.10 3.21
C SER A 320 -4.41 25.18 4.43
N LEU A 321 -4.66 23.87 4.28
CA LEU A 321 -4.43 22.91 5.36
C LEU A 321 -2.93 22.76 5.67
N ARG A 322 -2.07 22.84 4.65
CA ARG A 322 -0.63 22.82 4.86
C ARG A 322 -0.14 24.00 5.71
N ASP A 323 -0.70 25.20 5.52
CA ASP A 323 -0.36 26.36 6.36
C ASP A 323 -0.67 26.11 7.84
N ASP A 324 -1.74 25.36 8.13
CA ASP A 324 -2.05 24.89 9.48
C ASP A 324 -0.99 23.93 10.03
N PHE A 325 -0.37 23.09 9.18
CA PHE A 325 0.76 22.24 9.58
C PHE A 325 2.06 23.01 9.79
N VAL A 326 2.29 24.08 9.02
CA VAL A 326 3.38 25.03 9.30
C VAL A 326 3.17 25.69 10.66
N ALA A 327 1.95 26.16 10.95
CA ALA A 327 1.60 26.71 12.26
C ALA A 327 1.74 25.64 13.37
N LEU A 328 1.38 24.39 13.10
CA LEU A 328 1.57 23.28 14.04
C LEU A 328 3.05 23.03 14.34
N SER A 329 3.92 23.08 13.32
CA SER A 329 5.38 22.93 13.47
C SER A 329 6.00 24.01 14.37
N SER A 330 5.33 25.15 14.55
CA SER A 330 5.76 26.17 15.51
C SER A 330 5.34 25.88 16.97
N GLY A 331 4.52 24.86 17.20
CA GLY A 331 3.94 24.52 18.50
C GLY A 331 2.84 25.49 18.99
N SER A 332 2.42 26.44 18.15
CA SER A 332 1.48 27.51 18.53
C SER A 332 0.06 27.30 18.01
N LYS A 333 -0.15 26.36 17.09
CA LYS A 333 -1.45 26.06 16.49
C LYS A 333 -2.51 25.76 17.57
N ASP A 334 -3.69 26.36 17.42
CA ASP A 334 -4.88 25.96 18.17
C ASP A 334 -5.48 24.71 17.51
N MET A 335 -5.43 23.60 18.22
CA MET A 335 -5.83 22.28 17.72
C MET A 335 -7.35 22.13 17.55
N ARG A 336 -8.16 23.08 18.02
CA ARG A 336 -9.63 23.06 17.87
C ARG A 336 -10.11 23.40 16.47
N TRP A 337 -9.31 24.15 15.72
CA TRP A 337 -9.72 24.78 14.47
C TRP A 337 -8.80 24.36 13.36
N TRP A 338 -9.31 23.69 12.33
CA TRP A 338 -8.52 23.29 11.16
C TRP A 338 -9.14 23.90 9.92
N GLY A 339 -8.32 24.61 9.14
CA GLY A 339 -8.69 25.20 7.86
C GLY A 339 -8.56 24.19 6.73
N GLY A 340 -8.45 24.72 5.51
CA GLY A 340 -8.21 23.90 4.33
C GLY A 340 -9.45 23.47 3.57
N LEU A 341 -9.21 23.08 2.32
CA LEU A 341 -10.19 22.52 1.40
C LEU A 341 -10.87 21.29 2.01
N LEU A 342 -10.11 20.44 2.70
CA LEU A 342 -10.58 19.24 3.39
C LEU A 342 -11.74 19.53 4.37
N ASN A 343 -11.68 20.66 5.06
CA ASN A 343 -12.65 21.06 6.08
C ASN A 343 -13.72 22.01 5.54
N SER A 344 -13.86 22.08 4.22
CA SER A 344 -14.84 22.91 3.52
C SER A 344 -15.91 22.02 2.83
N PRO A 345 -16.90 22.63 2.16
CA PRO A 345 -17.82 21.90 1.26
C PRO A 345 -17.11 21.20 0.08
N TYR A 346 -15.86 21.55 -0.21
CA TYR A 346 -15.04 20.96 -1.27
C TYR A 346 -14.19 19.78 -0.78
N GLY A 347 -14.40 19.30 0.45
CA GLY A 347 -13.51 18.31 1.09
C GLY A 347 -13.28 17.03 0.29
N ASP A 348 -14.26 16.59 -0.50
CA ASP A 348 -14.13 15.40 -1.37
C ASP A 348 -13.22 15.65 -2.58
N ARG A 349 -12.91 16.92 -2.89
CA ARG A 349 -11.98 17.33 -3.95
C ARG A 349 -10.61 17.74 -3.41
N ALA A 350 -10.35 17.50 -2.13
CA ALA A 350 -9.09 17.87 -1.49
C ALA A 350 -8.03 16.79 -1.66
N VAL A 351 -6.86 17.20 -2.14
CA VAL A 351 -5.64 16.39 -2.10
C VAL A 351 -4.75 16.96 -1.00
N THR A 352 -4.75 16.29 0.14
CA THR A 352 -4.07 16.79 1.35
C THR A 352 -2.62 16.30 1.39
N PHE A 353 -1.70 17.13 1.87
CA PHE A 353 -0.27 16.81 1.93
C PHE A 353 0.40 17.60 3.05
N VAL A 354 1.60 17.20 3.47
CA VAL A 354 2.36 17.89 4.52
C VAL A 354 3.48 18.76 3.94
N ASP A 355 4.28 18.20 3.05
CA ASP A 355 5.32 18.91 2.29
C ASP A 355 5.43 18.31 0.88
N ASN A 356 6.09 19.03 -0.03
CA ASN A 356 6.38 18.58 -1.37
C ASN A 356 7.80 19.02 -1.81
N HIS A 357 8.09 18.90 -3.10
CA HIS A 357 9.41 19.21 -3.67
C HIS A 357 9.75 20.70 -3.70
N ASP A 358 8.76 21.60 -3.58
CA ASP A 358 8.96 23.04 -3.51
C ASP A 358 9.12 23.51 -2.08
N THR A 359 8.29 23.00 -1.17
CA THR A 359 8.25 23.45 0.22
C THR A 359 9.34 22.82 1.08
N SER A 360 9.82 21.63 0.70
CA SER A 360 10.85 20.88 1.38
C SER A 360 11.98 20.50 0.42
N ARG A 361 12.81 21.49 0.06
CA ARG A 361 14.07 21.32 -0.68
C ARG A 361 15.21 22.16 -0.10
N GLU A 362 16.45 21.79 -0.40
CA GLU A 362 17.61 22.62 -0.07
C GLU A 362 17.51 23.96 -0.82
N GLY A 363 17.79 25.07 -0.11
CA GLY A 363 17.73 26.40 -0.70
C GLY A 363 16.33 26.85 -1.16
N ASN A 364 15.26 26.30 -0.57
CA ASN A 364 13.86 26.65 -0.88
C ASN A 364 13.70 28.15 -1.20
N PRO A 365 13.41 28.51 -2.47
CA PRO A 365 13.33 29.89 -2.91
C PRO A 365 11.96 30.52 -2.63
N TYR A 366 11.00 29.74 -2.14
CA TYR A 366 9.67 30.21 -1.79
C TYR A 366 9.63 30.60 -0.31
N ASN A 367 8.82 31.62 0.00
CA ASN A 367 8.55 32.02 1.38
C ASN A 367 7.52 31.09 2.05
N SER A 368 7.76 29.78 1.97
CA SER A 368 6.89 28.73 2.50
C SER A 368 7.76 27.73 3.25
N PRO A 369 7.86 27.83 4.59
CA PRO A 369 8.77 27.01 5.37
C PRO A 369 8.32 25.54 5.36
N GLN A 370 9.30 24.64 5.42
CA GLN A 370 9.09 23.20 5.62
C GLN A 370 8.39 22.94 6.96
N VAL A 371 7.56 21.88 7.02
CA VAL A 371 7.06 21.35 8.30
C VAL A 371 8.18 20.53 8.94
N ILE A 372 8.73 21.01 10.07
CA ILE A 372 9.90 20.39 10.71
C ILE A 372 9.48 19.56 11.93
N ASN A 373 8.65 20.15 12.78
CA ASN A 373 8.17 19.54 14.02
C ASN A 373 6.72 19.06 13.85
N TYR A 374 6.28 18.13 14.71
CA TYR A 374 4.91 17.60 14.72
C TYR A 374 4.45 17.00 13.37
N LYS A 375 5.39 16.57 12.52
CA LYS A 375 5.10 16.02 11.18
C LYS A 375 4.31 14.71 11.25
N ASN A 376 4.53 13.89 12.29
CA ASN A 376 3.74 12.68 12.54
C ASN A 376 2.25 13.00 12.77
N GLN A 377 1.96 14.07 13.51
CA GLN A 377 0.61 14.54 13.77
C GLN A 377 -0.06 15.04 12.48
N ALA A 378 0.66 15.78 11.65
CA ALA A 378 0.17 16.22 10.34
C ALA A 378 -0.17 15.02 9.42
N TYR A 379 0.69 14.01 9.36
CA TYR A 379 0.43 12.79 8.59
C TYR A 379 -0.74 11.98 9.16
N ALA A 380 -0.81 11.80 10.47
CA ALA A 380 -1.94 11.13 11.12
C ALA A 380 -3.25 11.87 10.82
N TYR A 381 -3.22 13.21 10.87
CA TYR A 381 -4.38 14.04 10.52
C TYR A 381 -4.87 13.73 9.11
N ILE A 382 -4.02 13.83 8.07
CA ILE A 382 -4.49 13.63 6.69
C ILE A 382 -4.86 12.17 6.38
N LEU A 383 -4.15 11.20 6.96
CA LEU A 383 -4.34 9.77 6.63
C LEU A 383 -5.60 9.18 7.28
N MET A 384 -6.05 9.69 8.42
CA MET A 384 -7.20 9.11 9.13
C MET A 384 -8.56 9.68 8.73
N ARG A 385 -8.58 10.76 7.94
CA ARG A 385 -9.80 11.47 7.54
C ARG A 385 -10.63 10.65 6.56
N ASP A 386 -11.94 10.86 6.63
CA ASP A 386 -12.95 10.16 5.81
C ASP A 386 -13.12 10.77 4.42
N ARG A 387 -12.59 11.97 4.21
CA ARG A 387 -12.62 12.70 2.95
C ARG A 387 -11.20 13.06 2.51
N GLY A 388 -11.08 13.40 1.23
CA GLY A 388 -9.84 13.79 0.60
C GLY A 388 -8.87 12.64 0.33
N VAL A 389 -7.91 12.90 -0.54
CA VAL A 389 -6.85 11.96 -0.92
C VAL A 389 -5.53 12.43 -0.29
N PRO A 390 -5.02 11.76 0.76
CA PRO A 390 -3.75 12.12 1.38
C PRO A 390 -2.57 11.73 0.51
N THR A 391 -1.56 12.60 0.51
CA THR A 391 -0.31 12.44 -0.22
C THR A 391 0.86 12.32 0.76
N VAL A 392 1.60 11.22 0.66
CA VAL A 392 2.85 11.00 1.37
C VAL A 392 4.02 11.46 0.49
N PHE A 393 4.97 12.18 1.08
CA PHE A 393 6.08 12.76 0.33
C PHE A 393 7.35 11.91 0.43
N ALA A 394 8.00 11.62 -0.71
CA ALA A 394 9.19 10.77 -0.75
C ALA A 394 10.32 11.22 0.17
N ARG A 395 10.62 12.52 0.22
CA ARG A 395 11.74 13.00 1.04
C ARG A 395 11.54 12.77 2.53
N ASP A 396 10.31 12.87 3.02
CA ASP A 396 9.98 12.57 4.40
C ASP A 396 10.21 11.09 4.73
N TYR A 397 9.84 10.21 3.79
CA TYR A 397 10.10 8.77 3.89
C TYR A 397 11.60 8.47 3.89
N ASP A 398 12.37 9.17 3.06
CA ASP A 398 13.72 8.77 2.66
C ASP A 398 14.84 9.39 3.50
N GLU A 399 14.71 10.66 3.87
CA GLU A 399 15.80 11.42 4.49
C GLU A 399 15.60 11.68 5.98
N PHE A 400 14.35 11.73 6.45
CA PHE A 400 14.03 12.17 7.81
C PHE A 400 13.72 11.03 8.78
N GLY A 401 14.03 9.78 8.39
CA GLY A 401 13.84 8.60 9.23
C GLY A 401 12.38 8.28 9.54
N MET A 402 11.43 8.85 8.78
CA MET A 402 10.00 8.70 9.04
C MET A 402 9.40 7.44 8.42
N ALA A 403 10.13 6.71 7.56
CA ALA A 403 9.64 5.50 6.90
C ALA A 403 8.91 4.51 7.84
N PRO A 404 9.44 4.12 9.02
CA PRO A 404 8.72 3.20 9.91
C PRO A 404 7.39 3.75 10.41
N THR A 405 7.33 5.05 10.70
CA THR A 405 6.12 5.74 11.17
C THR A 405 5.10 5.90 10.05
N LEU A 406 5.53 6.37 8.88
CA LEU A 406 4.67 6.55 7.71
C LEU A 406 4.07 5.22 7.27
N LYS A 407 4.87 4.14 7.24
CA LYS A 407 4.36 2.80 6.95
C LYS A 407 3.22 2.39 7.89
N LYS A 408 3.36 2.62 9.21
CA LYS A 408 2.29 2.35 10.17
C LYS A 408 1.05 3.19 9.91
N LEU A 409 1.20 4.48 9.61
CA LEU A 409 0.05 5.36 9.36
C LEU A 409 -0.66 5.03 8.04
N ILE A 410 0.09 4.65 7.00
CA ILE A 410 -0.47 4.14 5.74
C ILE A 410 -1.21 2.83 5.99
N GLU A 411 -0.61 1.89 6.73
CA GLU A 411 -1.28 0.63 7.12
C GLU A 411 -2.56 0.91 7.92
N ALA A 412 -2.53 1.88 8.84
CA ALA A 412 -3.71 2.26 9.60
C ALA A 412 -4.83 2.82 8.72
N ARG A 413 -4.49 3.60 7.68
CA ARG A 413 -5.45 4.07 6.68
C ARG A 413 -6.01 2.92 5.84
N ARG A 414 -5.13 1.98 5.44
CA ARG A 414 -5.47 0.82 4.62
C ARG A 414 -6.46 -0.12 5.31
N TYR A 415 -6.42 -0.23 6.63
CA TYR A 415 -7.17 -1.26 7.35
C TYR A 415 -8.17 -0.76 8.39
N PHE A 416 -8.02 0.45 8.94
CA PHE A 416 -8.88 0.92 10.05
C PHE A 416 -9.67 2.19 9.72
N ALA A 417 -9.18 3.06 8.86
CA ALA A 417 -9.79 4.37 8.61
C ALA A 417 -11.03 4.29 7.68
N TYR A 418 -12.10 3.62 8.12
CA TYR A 418 -13.33 3.42 7.34
C TYR A 418 -14.59 3.81 8.09
N GLY A 419 -15.70 3.94 7.36
CA GLY A 419 -16.98 4.40 7.89
C GLY A 419 -17.03 5.92 8.11
N PRO A 420 -18.18 6.43 8.58
CA PRO A 420 -18.39 7.85 8.80
C PRO A 420 -17.37 8.49 9.75
N GLY A 421 -17.05 9.75 9.49
CA GLY A 421 -16.17 10.59 10.28
C GLY A 421 -16.89 11.45 11.32
N HIS A 422 -16.30 11.60 12.52
CA HIS A 422 -16.86 12.44 13.58
C HIS A 422 -15.79 13.29 14.29
N GLU A 423 -16.01 14.60 14.28
CA GLU A 423 -15.28 15.54 15.13
C GLU A 423 -15.58 15.30 16.61
N TYR A 424 -14.56 15.38 17.46
CA TYR A 424 -14.75 15.37 18.90
C TYR A 424 -15.11 16.77 19.40
N SER A 425 -16.32 16.94 19.95
CA SER A 425 -16.78 18.22 20.48
C SER A 425 -15.98 18.75 21.68
N GLY A 426 -15.16 17.90 22.31
CA GLY A 426 -14.30 18.26 23.43
C GLY A 426 -12.85 18.59 23.04
N ASN A 427 -12.57 18.86 21.77
CA ASN A 427 -11.26 19.32 21.30
C ASN A 427 -10.76 20.53 22.11
N GLN A 428 -9.46 20.57 22.37
CA GLN A 428 -8.81 21.60 23.21
C GLN A 428 -7.70 22.31 22.43
N GLN A 429 -7.16 23.41 22.97
CA GLN A 429 -6.11 24.18 22.28
C GLN A 429 -4.86 23.35 21.95
N HIS A 430 -4.56 22.34 22.77
CA HIS A 430 -3.40 21.49 22.65
C HIS A 430 -3.71 20.08 22.16
N MET A 431 -4.98 19.68 22.03
CA MET A 431 -5.36 18.31 21.69
C MET A 431 -6.54 18.28 20.71
N TYR A 432 -6.38 17.50 19.66
CA TYR A 432 -7.42 17.21 18.67
C TYR A 432 -7.75 15.72 18.64
N ALA A 433 -9.03 15.37 18.62
CA ALA A 433 -9.50 14.01 18.45
C ALA A 433 -10.56 13.90 17.36
N TYR A 434 -10.58 12.74 16.70
CA TYR A 434 -11.46 12.44 15.58
C TYR A 434 -11.72 10.94 15.50
N VAL A 435 -12.94 10.56 15.12
CA VAL A 435 -13.41 9.16 15.14
C VAL A 435 -13.83 8.73 13.74
N ARG A 436 -13.52 7.47 13.42
CA ARG A 436 -14.09 6.73 12.28
C ARG A 436 -14.90 5.56 12.82
N GLU A 437 -16.17 5.45 12.45
CA GLU A 437 -17.05 4.42 13.03
C GLU A 437 -16.64 2.99 12.68
N GLY A 438 -16.00 2.79 11.53
CA GLY A 438 -15.83 1.48 10.90
C GLY A 438 -16.96 1.15 9.93
N LEU A 439 -16.74 0.12 9.11
CA LEU A 439 -17.76 -0.47 8.23
C LEU A 439 -18.55 -1.49 9.03
N SER A 440 -19.88 -1.44 8.95
CA SER A 440 -20.76 -2.38 9.66
C SER A 440 -20.48 -3.85 9.30
N ASP A 441 -20.04 -4.09 8.07
CA ASP A 441 -19.90 -5.43 7.49
C ASP A 441 -18.44 -5.91 7.48
N VAL A 442 -17.50 -5.09 7.96
CA VAL A 442 -16.07 -5.43 8.04
C VAL A 442 -15.58 -5.24 9.47
N PRO A 443 -15.65 -6.29 10.31
CA PRO A 443 -15.20 -6.23 11.70
C PRO A 443 -13.74 -5.80 11.83
N GLY A 444 -13.46 -5.05 12.90
CA GLY A 444 -12.12 -4.54 13.18
C GLY A 444 -11.75 -3.23 12.50
N THR A 445 -12.61 -2.72 11.62
CA THR A 445 -12.46 -1.37 11.05
C THR A 445 -12.99 -0.30 12.01
N GLY A 446 -12.62 0.95 11.76
CA GLY A 446 -12.88 2.10 12.62
C GLY A 446 -11.68 2.44 13.50
N LEU A 447 -11.65 3.67 14.02
CA LEU A 447 -10.57 4.15 14.87
C LEU A 447 -10.97 5.38 15.69
N VAL A 448 -10.19 5.65 16.74
CA VAL A 448 -10.17 6.93 17.46
C VAL A 448 -8.76 7.51 17.37
N MET A 449 -8.61 8.62 16.65
CA MET A 449 -7.36 9.37 16.54
C MET A 449 -7.29 10.45 17.62
N LEU A 450 -6.14 10.60 18.28
CA LEU A 450 -5.82 11.74 19.15
C LEU A 450 -4.45 12.30 18.78
N LEU A 451 -4.35 13.63 18.70
CA LEU A 451 -3.15 14.38 18.33
C LEU A 451 -2.86 15.47 19.37
N SER A 452 -1.60 15.60 19.77
CA SER A 452 -1.09 16.71 20.57
C SER A 452 -0.45 17.78 19.69
N GLY A 453 -0.78 19.04 19.94
CA GLY A 453 -0.08 20.21 19.40
C GLY A 453 0.87 20.86 20.41
N ARG A 454 1.20 20.18 21.52
CA ARG A 454 2.09 20.66 22.57
C ARG A 454 3.07 19.57 23.04
N ASP A 455 4.13 20.02 23.71
CA ASP A 455 5.16 19.16 24.30
C ASP A 455 5.32 19.43 25.80
N TRP A 456 4.34 18.99 26.58
CA TRP A 456 4.30 19.15 28.04
C TRP A 456 4.93 17.97 28.79
N GLY A 457 5.16 16.84 28.12
CA GLY A 457 5.83 15.68 28.71
C GLY A 457 4.92 14.79 29.57
N ASN A 458 3.62 15.06 29.63
CA ASN A 458 2.63 14.26 30.35
C ASN A 458 1.74 13.43 29.38
N GLN A 459 0.98 12.49 29.94
CA GLN A 459 -0.09 11.78 29.24
C GLN A 459 -1.45 12.30 29.73
N GLU A 460 -2.39 12.49 28.81
CA GLU A 460 -3.78 12.86 29.13
C GLU A 460 -4.75 11.83 28.56
N SER A 461 -6.01 11.88 28.99
CA SER A 461 -7.05 10.96 28.50
C SER A 461 -8.38 11.66 28.37
N TYR A 462 -9.16 11.23 27.37
CA TYR A 462 -10.37 11.92 26.96
C TYR A 462 -11.54 10.95 26.79
N TRP A 463 -12.70 11.33 27.32
CA TRP A 463 -13.93 10.55 27.24
C TRP A 463 -14.60 10.73 25.87
N ILE A 464 -14.29 9.82 24.94
CA ILE A 464 -14.69 9.91 23.53
C ILE A 464 -15.63 8.77 23.20
N ASN A 465 -16.65 9.04 22.39
CA ASN A 465 -17.51 7.99 21.84
C ASN A 465 -16.92 7.47 20.53
N SER A 466 -16.46 6.21 20.53
CA SER A 466 -15.90 5.53 19.36
C SER A 466 -16.96 5.06 18.35
N ARG A 467 -18.24 5.11 18.73
CA ARG A 467 -19.40 4.53 18.01
C ARG A 467 -19.40 3.01 17.97
N GLN A 468 -18.51 2.37 18.72
CA GLN A 468 -18.42 0.92 18.84
C GLN A 468 -18.60 0.53 20.32
N PRO A 469 -19.82 0.17 20.76
CA PRO A 469 -20.07 -0.27 22.14
C PRO A 469 -19.31 -1.54 22.51
N HIS A 470 -18.99 -1.71 23.79
CA HIS A 470 -18.37 -2.92 24.35
C HIS A 470 -17.13 -3.43 23.60
N THR A 471 -16.37 -2.53 23.01
CA THR A 471 -15.26 -2.84 22.12
C THR A 471 -13.96 -2.50 22.82
N GLU A 472 -13.01 -3.45 22.84
CA GLU A 472 -11.66 -3.22 23.32
C GLU A 472 -10.82 -2.60 22.20
N PHE A 473 -10.13 -1.50 22.50
CA PHE A 473 -9.22 -0.79 21.62
C PHE A 473 -7.78 -0.89 22.13
N TYR A 474 -6.82 -0.88 21.22
CA TYR A 474 -5.39 -0.68 21.53
C TYR A 474 -4.81 0.42 20.64
N ASP A 475 -3.75 1.10 21.10
CA ASP A 475 -3.05 2.09 20.28
C ASP A 475 -2.14 1.39 19.27
N TYR A 476 -2.55 1.42 18.01
CA TYR A 476 -1.86 0.79 16.90
C TYR A 476 -0.47 1.42 16.65
N THR A 477 -0.26 2.67 17.06
CA THR A 477 1.03 3.34 16.93
C THR A 477 2.08 2.75 17.87
N GLY A 478 1.63 2.26 19.04
CA GLY A 478 2.47 1.82 20.16
C GLY A 478 2.97 2.97 21.04
N ASN A 479 2.48 4.20 20.85
CA ASN A 479 2.89 5.38 21.63
C ASN A 479 2.32 5.35 23.05
N VAL A 480 1.15 4.75 23.24
CA VAL A 480 0.55 4.50 24.55
C VAL A 480 0.32 3.00 24.73
N SER A 481 0.65 2.47 25.91
CA SER A 481 0.43 1.06 26.24
C SER A 481 -0.92 0.82 26.93
N GLY A 482 -1.37 -0.43 26.90
CA GLY A 482 -2.65 -0.85 27.49
C GLY A 482 -3.80 -0.87 26.49
N THR A 483 -5.02 -1.06 27.00
CA THR A 483 -6.25 -1.12 26.21
C THR A 483 -7.32 -0.20 26.78
N VAL A 484 -8.30 0.17 25.94
CA VAL A 484 -9.48 0.95 26.32
C VAL A 484 -10.71 0.16 25.93
N THR A 485 -11.56 -0.19 26.89
CA THR A 485 -12.84 -0.86 26.60
C THR A 485 -13.97 0.16 26.68
N THR A 486 -14.77 0.26 25.63
CA THR A 486 -15.91 1.16 25.58
C THR A 486 -17.12 0.59 26.31
N ASN A 487 -17.98 1.48 26.81
CA ASN A 487 -19.22 1.12 27.48
C ASN A 487 -20.34 0.77 26.48
N GLU A 488 -21.56 0.55 26.98
CA GLU A 488 -22.77 0.22 26.21
C GLU A 488 -23.20 1.31 25.21
N HIS A 489 -22.65 2.52 25.34
CA HIS A 489 -22.92 3.66 24.47
C HIS A 489 -21.74 4.01 23.56
N GLY A 490 -20.69 3.18 23.54
CA GLY A 490 -19.48 3.41 22.73
C GLY A 490 -18.47 4.38 23.33
N TYR A 491 -18.66 4.85 24.56
CA TYR A 491 -17.72 5.76 25.20
C TYR A 491 -16.57 5.03 25.89
N GLY A 492 -15.35 5.54 25.71
CA GLY A 492 -14.14 5.08 26.39
C GLY A 492 -13.23 6.26 26.77
N ASN A 493 -12.30 6.04 27.70
CA ASN A 493 -11.33 7.04 28.12
C ASN A 493 -10.02 6.82 27.35
N PHE A 494 -9.84 7.50 26.22
CA PHE A 494 -8.73 7.26 25.30
C PHE A 494 -7.52 8.13 25.66
N PRO A 495 -6.34 7.54 25.94
CA PRO A 495 -5.14 8.29 26.25
C PRO A 495 -4.34 8.75 25.03
N VAL A 496 -3.56 9.81 25.23
CA VAL A 496 -2.55 10.32 24.29
C VAL A 496 -1.42 11.01 25.07
N ASN A 497 -0.19 10.92 24.58
CA ASN A 497 0.92 11.70 25.13
C ASN A 497 0.81 13.16 24.66
N ILE A 498 1.05 14.11 25.55
CA ILE A 498 1.16 15.53 25.19
C ILE A 498 2.64 15.83 24.95
N THR A 499 3.17 15.20 23.90
CA THR A 499 4.56 15.34 23.45
C THR A 499 4.64 15.58 21.95
N GLU A 500 5.74 16.16 21.49
CA GLU A 500 5.99 16.26 20.04
C GLU A 500 6.20 14.88 19.42
N GLY A 501 7.08 14.06 20.00
CA GLY A 501 7.53 12.80 19.39
C GLY A 501 6.48 11.69 19.37
N THR A 502 5.66 11.58 20.42
CA THR A 502 4.70 10.47 20.61
C THR A 502 3.27 10.93 20.83
N GLY A 503 2.97 12.22 20.62
CA GLY A 503 1.63 12.78 20.78
C GLY A 503 0.73 12.59 19.57
N TRP A 504 0.69 11.37 19.05
CA TRP A 504 -0.20 10.95 17.96
C TRP A 504 -0.56 9.48 18.20
N SER A 505 -1.80 9.21 18.61
CA SER A 505 -2.27 7.85 18.91
C SER A 505 -3.45 7.50 18.03
N ILE A 506 -3.43 6.29 17.47
CA ILE A 506 -4.50 5.74 16.63
C ILE A 506 -5.02 4.49 17.34
N TRP A 507 -6.12 4.66 18.07
CA TRP A 507 -6.76 3.57 18.78
C TRP A 507 -7.65 2.78 17.82
N VAL A 508 -7.37 1.50 17.65
CA VAL A 508 -8.10 0.62 16.72
C VAL A 508 -8.77 -0.53 17.48
N PRO A 509 -9.91 -1.05 17.00
CA PRO A 509 -10.59 -2.17 17.61
C PRO A 509 -9.69 -3.40 17.60
N ARG A 510 -9.72 -4.14 18.70
CA ARG A 510 -9.05 -5.44 18.78
C ARG A 510 -10.02 -6.53 18.31
N THR A 511 -9.72 -7.15 17.17
CA THR A 511 -10.49 -8.26 16.59
C THR A 511 -10.24 -9.57 17.36
N ASN A 512 -10.83 -9.69 18.55
CA ASN A 512 -10.69 -10.87 19.40
C ASN A 512 -11.69 -12.02 19.07
N SER A 513 -12.39 -11.99 17.93
CA SER A 513 -13.41 -12.99 17.58
C SER A 513 -13.25 -13.57 16.18
N LEU A 514 -13.11 -14.89 16.12
CA LEU A 514 -13.20 -15.70 14.89
C LEU A 514 -14.68 -15.88 14.51
N THR A 515 -15.02 -15.75 13.23
CA THR A 515 -16.41 -15.68 12.75
C THR A 515 -17.11 -17.03 12.61
N ASP A 516 -16.34 -18.12 12.50
CA ASP A 516 -16.83 -19.47 12.15
C ASP A 516 -16.72 -20.50 13.29
N ILE A 517 -16.34 -20.06 14.50
CA ILE A 517 -16.19 -20.96 15.66
C ILE A 517 -17.47 -21.08 16.49
N SER A 518 -18.49 -20.28 16.20
CA SER A 518 -19.77 -20.31 16.91
C SER A 518 -20.45 -21.67 16.75
N GLY A 519 -20.84 -22.29 17.85
CA GLY A 519 -21.43 -23.63 17.86
C GLY A 519 -20.44 -24.79 17.69
N ASN A 520 -19.14 -24.52 17.50
CA ASN A 520 -18.12 -25.57 17.47
C ASN A 520 -17.87 -26.14 18.89
N TRP A 521 -17.66 -27.45 18.99
CA TRP A 521 -17.47 -28.14 20.27
C TRP A 521 -16.17 -27.74 21.01
N ALA A 522 -15.17 -27.22 20.29
CA ALA A 522 -13.90 -26.75 20.83
C ALA A 522 -13.82 -25.22 20.96
N ILE A 523 -14.96 -24.52 20.91
CA ILE A 523 -15.01 -23.03 20.90
C ILE A 523 -14.21 -22.40 22.03
N ASN A 524 -14.26 -22.95 23.25
CA ASN A 524 -13.57 -22.38 24.41
C ASN A 524 -12.04 -22.53 24.28
N GLN A 525 -11.58 -23.67 23.78
CA GLN A 525 -10.16 -23.95 23.56
C GLN A 525 -9.62 -23.08 22.42
N ILE A 526 -10.34 -23.00 21.30
CA ILE A 526 -9.98 -22.15 20.16
C ILE A 526 -9.94 -20.68 20.60
N SER A 527 -10.98 -20.19 21.28
CA SER A 527 -11.05 -18.81 21.75
C SER A 527 -9.90 -18.48 22.69
N TYR A 528 -9.56 -19.37 23.62
CA TYR A 528 -8.45 -19.15 24.53
C TYR A 528 -7.12 -19.07 23.78
N LEU A 529 -6.85 -20.02 22.88
CA LEU A 529 -5.62 -20.02 22.11
C LEU A 529 -5.52 -18.77 21.21
N TYR A 530 -6.62 -18.33 20.61
CA TYR A 530 -6.67 -17.14 19.76
C TYR A 530 -6.45 -15.85 20.56
N GLN A 531 -7.15 -15.68 21.69
CA GLN A 531 -7.03 -14.50 22.56
C GLN A 531 -5.63 -14.35 23.19
N ASN A 532 -4.94 -15.47 23.41
CA ASN A 532 -3.57 -15.49 23.94
C ASN A 532 -2.49 -15.53 22.84
N ASN A 533 -2.87 -15.30 21.57
CA ASN A 533 -1.98 -15.29 20.40
C ASN A 533 -1.21 -16.60 20.14
N TYR A 534 -1.68 -17.73 20.67
CA TYR A 534 -1.09 -19.05 20.40
C TYR A 534 -1.45 -19.57 19.01
N ILE A 535 -2.60 -19.14 18.47
CA ILE A 535 -3.08 -19.47 17.12
C ILE A 535 -3.57 -18.20 16.44
N GLN A 536 -3.63 -18.23 15.12
CA GLN A 536 -4.18 -17.16 14.29
C GLN A 536 -5.34 -17.67 13.44
N GLY A 537 -6.28 -16.78 13.12
CA GLY A 537 -7.31 -17.00 12.11
C GLY A 537 -6.78 -16.76 10.70
N TYR A 538 -7.61 -17.06 9.72
CA TYR A 538 -7.39 -16.67 8.33
C TYR A 538 -7.70 -15.18 8.14
N PRO A 539 -7.17 -14.54 7.08
CA PRO A 539 -7.44 -13.13 6.80
C PRO A 539 -8.93 -12.78 6.70
N ASP A 540 -9.78 -13.74 6.31
CA ASP A 540 -11.24 -13.59 6.22
C ASP A 540 -11.95 -13.63 7.60
N GLY A 541 -11.20 -13.69 8.70
CA GLY A 541 -11.72 -13.75 10.07
C GLY A 541 -12.17 -15.14 10.51
N THR A 542 -11.96 -16.19 9.70
CA THR A 542 -12.31 -17.58 10.04
C THR A 542 -11.16 -18.33 10.73
N TYR A 543 -11.43 -19.49 11.31
CA TYR A 543 -10.44 -20.43 11.84
C TYR A 543 -10.43 -21.78 11.13
N GLN A 544 -11.52 -22.11 10.44
CA GLN A 544 -11.81 -23.36 9.76
C GLN A 544 -11.68 -24.58 10.70
N PRO A 545 -12.47 -24.65 11.79
CA PRO A 545 -12.29 -25.67 12.83
C PRO A 545 -12.40 -27.12 12.32
N ASP A 546 -13.14 -27.37 11.24
CA ASP A 546 -13.30 -28.70 10.64
C ASP A 546 -12.26 -29.01 9.54
N GLY A 547 -11.38 -28.06 9.23
CA GLY A 547 -10.29 -28.23 8.27
C GLY A 547 -9.23 -29.21 8.78
N GLN A 548 -8.71 -30.07 7.90
CA GLN A 548 -7.67 -31.03 8.24
C GLN A 548 -6.29 -30.36 8.33
N LEU A 549 -5.45 -30.81 9.26
CA LEU A 549 -4.07 -30.33 9.38
C LEU A 549 -3.07 -31.14 8.55
N THR A 550 -2.17 -30.40 7.92
CA THR A 550 -0.90 -30.90 7.39
C THR A 550 0.15 -31.07 8.50
N ARG A 551 1.20 -31.84 8.21
CA ARG A 551 2.37 -31.99 9.09
C ARG A 551 3.11 -30.67 9.31
N ALA A 552 3.16 -29.80 8.31
CA ALA A 552 3.76 -28.46 8.41
C ALA A 552 2.99 -27.57 9.40
N GLU A 553 1.66 -27.53 9.30
CA GLU A 553 0.82 -26.76 10.22
C GLU A 553 0.91 -27.28 11.65
N PHE A 554 0.96 -28.60 11.84
CA PHE A 554 1.18 -29.16 13.18
C PHE A 554 2.53 -28.75 13.78
N ALA A 555 3.60 -28.68 12.98
CA ALA A 555 4.88 -28.16 13.45
C ALA A 555 4.81 -26.68 13.83
N ALA A 556 4.05 -25.88 13.07
CA ALA A 556 3.78 -24.48 13.41
C ALA A 556 3.02 -24.33 14.73
N PHE A 557 2.03 -25.20 15.00
CA PHE A 557 1.35 -25.26 16.31
C PHE A 557 2.32 -25.56 17.46
N ILE A 558 3.22 -26.54 17.29
CA ILE A 558 4.23 -26.86 18.32
C ILE A 558 5.11 -25.64 18.60
N ALA A 559 5.64 -25.01 17.55
CA ALA A 559 6.50 -23.84 17.68
C ALA A 559 5.76 -22.66 18.34
N SER A 560 4.52 -22.39 17.91
CA SER A 560 3.72 -21.26 18.39
C SER A 560 3.25 -21.42 19.84
N VAL A 561 2.79 -22.62 20.21
CA VAL A 561 2.20 -22.86 21.54
C VAL A 561 3.26 -23.16 22.59
N LEU A 562 4.31 -23.91 22.23
CA LEU A 562 5.26 -24.47 23.20
C LEU A 562 6.65 -23.83 23.15
N ASP A 563 6.96 -23.11 22.07
CA ASP A 563 8.29 -22.54 21.77
C ASP A 563 9.47 -23.41 22.26
N PRO A 564 9.56 -24.68 21.81
CA PRO A 564 10.41 -25.63 22.49
C PRO A 564 11.88 -25.47 22.08
N ALA A 565 12.76 -25.57 23.07
CA ALA A 565 14.21 -25.56 22.85
C ALA A 565 14.71 -26.86 22.19
N ALA A 566 15.75 -26.73 21.37
CA ALA A 566 16.40 -27.87 20.73
C ALA A 566 17.08 -28.79 21.76
N LYS A 567 16.93 -30.11 21.58
CA LYS A 567 17.63 -31.13 22.35
C LYS A 567 18.96 -31.48 21.67
N PRO A 568 20.07 -31.65 22.40
CA PRO A 568 21.39 -31.94 21.81
C PRO A 568 21.40 -33.15 20.88
N GLU A 569 20.64 -34.18 21.23
CA GLU A 569 20.47 -35.42 20.45
C GLU A 569 19.86 -35.23 19.05
N TYR A 570 19.13 -34.14 18.83
CA TYR A 570 18.43 -33.85 17.57
C TYR A 570 18.88 -32.57 16.89
N ALA A 571 19.85 -31.83 17.46
CA ALA A 571 20.25 -30.50 17.01
C ALA A 571 20.61 -30.42 15.51
N ASN A 572 21.13 -31.52 14.94
CA ASN A 572 21.57 -31.59 13.55
C ASN A 572 20.50 -32.15 12.57
N ARG A 573 19.25 -32.33 13.00
CA ARG A 573 18.17 -32.77 12.10
C ARG A 573 17.92 -31.75 10.98
N THR A 574 17.75 -32.28 9.77
CA THR A 574 17.42 -31.56 8.52
C THR A 574 16.54 -32.46 7.64
N PHE A 575 15.84 -31.87 6.68
CA PHE A 575 14.97 -32.59 5.74
C PHE A 575 15.19 -32.08 4.32
N THR A 576 15.13 -32.96 3.33
CA THR A 576 15.46 -32.64 1.93
C THR A 576 14.34 -31.91 1.19
N ASP A 577 13.11 -32.01 1.67
CA ASP A 577 11.88 -31.50 1.03
C ASP A 577 11.26 -30.30 1.76
N THR A 578 12.00 -29.66 2.67
CA THR A 578 11.54 -28.47 3.40
C THR A 578 12.21 -27.18 2.94
N SER A 579 13.25 -27.24 2.10
CA SER A 579 13.98 -26.06 1.66
C SER A 579 13.08 -25.11 0.87
N GLY A 580 12.99 -23.85 1.30
CA GLY A 580 12.14 -22.84 0.67
C GLY A 580 10.63 -22.96 0.99
N HIS A 581 10.24 -23.94 1.81
CA HIS A 581 8.88 -24.07 2.30
C HIS A 581 8.63 -23.09 3.46
N TRP A 582 7.45 -22.46 3.53
CA TRP A 582 7.11 -21.46 4.56
C TRP A 582 7.34 -21.98 5.99
N ALA A 583 7.08 -23.26 6.21
CA ALA A 583 7.21 -23.93 7.50
C ALA A 583 8.62 -24.46 7.82
N GLU A 584 9.64 -24.21 6.99
CA GLU A 584 10.97 -24.82 7.15
C GLU A 584 11.54 -24.61 8.57
N GLN A 585 11.55 -23.37 9.05
CA GLN A 585 12.14 -23.04 10.34
C GLN A 585 11.37 -23.66 11.51
N VAL A 586 10.04 -23.62 11.47
CA VAL A 586 9.19 -24.20 12.54
C VAL A 586 9.20 -25.74 12.51
N ILE A 587 9.32 -26.36 11.34
CA ILE A 587 9.55 -27.80 11.20
C ILE A 587 10.88 -28.19 11.85
N LEU A 588 11.96 -27.46 11.56
CA LEU A 588 13.26 -27.72 12.16
C LEU A 588 13.24 -27.52 13.68
N GLN A 589 12.59 -26.47 14.19
CA GLN A 589 12.45 -26.22 15.63
C GLN A 589 11.75 -27.40 16.33
N ALA A 590 10.55 -27.77 15.87
CA ALA A 590 9.78 -28.86 16.46
C ALA A 590 10.51 -30.22 16.34
N ALA A 591 11.21 -30.46 15.23
CA ALA A 591 11.98 -31.69 15.02
C ALA A 591 13.22 -31.77 15.92
N ARG A 592 13.94 -30.66 16.09
CA ARG A 592 15.14 -30.56 16.95
C ARG A 592 14.77 -30.56 18.43
N ALA A 593 13.56 -30.16 18.79
CA ALA A 593 13.02 -30.33 20.14
C ALA A 593 12.52 -31.77 20.44
N GLY A 594 12.48 -32.64 19.42
CA GLY A 594 12.11 -34.05 19.56
C GLY A 594 10.60 -34.32 19.58
N TYR A 595 9.77 -33.37 19.15
CA TYR A 595 8.32 -33.58 19.05
C TYR A 595 7.93 -34.34 17.78
N ILE A 596 8.62 -34.05 16.68
CA ILE A 596 8.34 -34.63 15.36
C ILE A 596 9.60 -35.23 14.74
N ALA A 597 9.41 -36.16 13.81
CA ALA A 597 10.47 -36.80 13.04
C ALA A 597 10.06 -36.91 11.57
N GLY A 598 11.07 -36.97 10.70
CA GLY A 598 10.89 -37.28 9.28
C GLY A 598 10.90 -38.77 9.01
N TYR A 599 10.90 -39.10 7.72
CA TYR A 599 10.90 -40.47 7.22
C TYR A 599 12.32 -41.00 7.02
N PRO A 600 12.51 -42.34 6.94
CA PRO A 600 13.82 -42.95 6.72
C PRO A 600 14.51 -42.53 5.40
N ASP A 601 13.76 -42.00 4.44
CA ASP A 601 14.25 -41.48 3.15
C ASP A 601 14.82 -40.04 3.24
N GLY A 602 14.81 -39.42 4.42
CA GLY A 602 15.31 -38.06 4.65
C GLY A 602 14.27 -36.95 4.42
N THR A 603 13.03 -37.29 4.10
CA THR A 603 11.93 -36.34 3.86
C THR A 603 11.12 -36.05 5.13
N PHE A 604 10.44 -34.91 5.18
CA PHE A 604 9.46 -34.55 6.20
C PHE A 604 8.02 -34.72 5.73
N ARG A 605 7.75 -34.50 4.44
CA ARG A 605 6.44 -34.49 3.77
C ARG A 605 5.50 -33.42 4.36
N PRO A 606 5.83 -32.12 4.19
CA PRO A 606 5.13 -31.03 4.87
C PRO A 606 3.63 -30.97 4.59
N GLN A 607 3.19 -31.37 3.38
CA GLN A 607 1.80 -31.29 2.93
C GLN A 607 0.97 -32.55 3.22
N GLU A 608 1.55 -33.60 3.80
CA GLU A 608 0.80 -34.79 4.15
C GLU A 608 -0.08 -34.53 5.37
N THR A 609 -1.34 -34.96 5.32
CA THR A 609 -2.30 -34.82 6.41
C THR A 609 -1.87 -35.63 7.64
N LEU A 610 -2.01 -35.05 8.83
CA LEU A 610 -1.63 -35.69 10.08
C LEU A 610 -2.80 -36.46 10.69
N SER A 611 -2.57 -37.70 11.13
CA SER A 611 -3.59 -38.46 11.88
C SER A 611 -3.62 -38.07 13.36
N LYS A 612 -4.77 -38.25 14.02
CA LYS A 612 -4.93 -38.04 15.47
C LYS A 612 -3.92 -38.82 16.31
N LEU A 613 -3.64 -40.09 15.97
CA LEU A 613 -2.65 -40.90 16.67
C LEU A 613 -1.26 -40.24 16.68
N HIS A 614 -0.77 -39.83 15.50
CA HIS A 614 0.55 -39.21 15.38
C HIS A 614 0.65 -37.88 16.16
N ALA A 615 -0.39 -37.04 16.13
CA ALA A 615 -0.43 -35.81 16.91
C ALA A 615 -0.32 -36.10 18.42
N THR A 616 -1.12 -37.04 18.94
CA THR A 616 -1.09 -37.43 20.36
C THR A 616 0.26 -37.98 20.78
N ILE A 617 0.87 -38.87 19.98
CA ILE A 617 2.18 -39.45 20.29
C ILE A 617 3.27 -38.39 20.29
N ALA A 618 3.26 -37.48 19.31
CA ALA A 618 4.22 -36.38 19.21
C ALA A 618 4.20 -35.50 20.48
N LEU A 619 3.01 -35.12 20.94
CA LEU A 619 2.87 -34.32 22.17
C LEU A 619 3.27 -35.11 23.42
N ALA A 620 2.77 -36.34 23.59
CA ALA A 620 3.06 -37.16 24.77
C ALA A 620 4.56 -37.45 24.90
N ASN A 621 5.23 -37.81 23.81
CA ASN A 621 6.66 -38.10 23.82
C ASN A 621 7.50 -36.82 23.93
N GLY A 622 7.12 -35.76 23.21
CA GLY A 622 7.84 -34.47 23.23
C GLY A 622 7.90 -33.87 24.63
N LEU A 623 6.79 -33.95 25.37
CA LEU A 623 6.66 -33.50 26.77
C LEU A 623 7.19 -34.50 27.80
N GLY A 624 7.62 -35.69 27.39
CA GLY A 624 8.12 -36.72 28.29
C GLY A 624 7.05 -37.27 29.26
N MET A 625 5.79 -37.32 28.84
CA MET A 625 4.69 -37.80 29.67
C MET A 625 4.92 -39.25 30.11
N SER A 626 4.62 -39.55 31.37
CA SER A 626 4.73 -40.87 31.97
C SER A 626 3.52 -41.15 32.88
N GLY A 627 3.53 -42.25 33.63
CA GLY A 627 2.42 -42.60 34.55
C GLY A 627 1.32 -43.47 33.93
N GLY A 628 1.41 -43.83 32.64
CA GLY A 628 0.46 -44.76 32.00
C GLY A 628 0.62 -46.24 32.38
N ASN A 629 1.57 -46.57 33.27
CA ASN A 629 1.82 -47.94 33.70
C ASN A 629 0.61 -48.46 34.50
N GLY A 630 0.08 -49.63 34.11
CA GLY A 630 -1.12 -50.22 34.72
C GLY A 630 -2.44 -49.83 34.06
N ILE A 631 -2.46 -48.77 33.22
CA ILE A 631 -3.67 -48.42 32.47
C ILE A 631 -3.97 -49.50 31.42
N ASN A 632 -5.19 -50.03 31.47
CA ASN A 632 -5.76 -50.87 30.40
C ASN A 632 -6.67 -50.01 29.51
N LEU A 633 -6.15 -49.60 28.35
CA LEU A 633 -6.86 -48.75 27.37
C LEU A 633 -8.25 -49.30 27.01
N GLY A 634 -8.44 -50.61 26.96
CA GLY A 634 -9.74 -51.22 26.61
C GLY A 634 -10.85 -50.98 27.63
N SER A 635 -10.51 -50.51 28.85
CA SER A 635 -11.50 -50.12 29.87
C SER A 635 -12.08 -48.72 29.62
N TYR A 636 -11.40 -47.91 28.80
CA TYR A 636 -11.73 -46.50 28.55
C TYR A 636 -12.05 -46.21 27.09
N LEU A 637 -11.45 -46.96 26.16
CA LEU A 637 -11.56 -46.77 24.73
C LEU A 637 -12.16 -48.01 24.07
N THR A 638 -13.32 -47.86 23.44
CA THR A 638 -14.02 -48.96 22.75
C THR A 638 -13.24 -49.46 21.53
N ASP A 639 -12.41 -48.62 20.95
CA ASP A 639 -11.59 -48.90 19.77
C ASP A 639 -10.10 -49.07 20.12
N ALA A 640 -9.76 -49.35 21.39
CA ALA A 640 -8.37 -49.53 21.83
C ALA A 640 -7.59 -50.58 21.02
N HIS A 641 -8.28 -51.59 20.48
CA HIS A 641 -7.68 -52.63 19.64
C HIS A 641 -7.13 -52.10 18.31
N THR A 642 -7.63 -50.96 17.82
CA THR A 642 -7.16 -50.29 16.60
C THR A 642 -5.86 -49.50 16.80
N ILE A 643 -5.46 -49.26 18.05
CA ILE A 643 -4.22 -48.57 18.39
C ILE A 643 -3.05 -49.57 18.22
N PRO A 644 -2.09 -49.27 17.32
CA PRO A 644 -0.93 -50.13 17.09
C PRO A 644 -0.15 -50.41 18.37
N THR A 645 0.36 -51.63 18.55
CA THR A 645 1.05 -52.05 19.76
C THR A 645 2.20 -51.10 20.15
N TRP A 646 2.95 -50.60 19.16
CA TRP A 646 4.06 -49.67 19.37
C TRP A 646 3.62 -48.30 19.94
N ALA A 647 2.38 -47.89 19.69
CA ALA A 647 1.85 -46.60 20.13
C ALA A 647 1.14 -46.65 21.49
N ARG A 648 0.77 -47.85 21.96
CA ARG A 648 -0.06 -48.02 23.18
C ARG A 648 0.58 -47.40 24.42
N GLY A 649 1.91 -47.44 24.54
CA GLY A 649 2.63 -46.82 25.65
C GLY A 649 2.39 -45.30 25.72
N SER A 650 2.65 -44.60 24.62
CA SER A 650 2.45 -43.15 24.53
C SER A 650 0.99 -42.75 24.72
N VAL A 651 0.03 -43.51 24.17
CA VAL A 651 -1.40 -43.23 24.37
C VAL A 651 -1.83 -43.43 25.83
N LYS A 652 -1.28 -44.43 26.54
CA LYS A 652 -1.51 -44.59 27.98
C LYS A 652 -0.96 -43.41 28.78
N ASN A 653 0.23 -42.92 28.44
CA ASN A 653 0.81 -41.75 29.10
C ASN A 653 -0.03 -40.49 28.80
N ALA A 654 -0.52 -40.31 27.58
CA ALA A 654 -1.44 -39.23 27.23
C ALA A 654 -2.73 -39.30 28.06
N LEU A 655 -3.32 -40.51 28.22
CA LEU A 655 -4.52 -40.71 29.03
C LEU A 655 -4.26 -40.42 30.52
N ALA A 656 -3.15 -40.90 31.08
CA ALA A 656 -2.76 -40.66 32.47
C ALA A 656 -2.64 -39.16 32.83
N ASN A 657 -2.39 -38.31 31.82
CA ASN A 657 -2.18 -36.88 31.97
C ASN A 657 -3.31 -36.04 31.34
N ASN A 658 -4.51 -36.62 31.16
CA ASN A 658 -5.72 -35.95 30.65
C ASN A 658 -5.56 -35.29 29.27
N LEU A 659 -4.62 -35.75 28.45
CA LEU A 659 -4.36 -35.19 27.12
C LEU A 659 -5.38 -35.67 26.07
N LEU A 660 -6.05 -36.81 26.30
CA LEU A 660 -6.96 -37.40 25.31
C LEU A 660 -8.30 -36.66 25.27
N VAL A 661 -8.48 -35.81 24.26
CA VAL A 661 -9.78 -35.18 23.94
C VAL A 661 -10.42 -35.88 22.74
N ASN A 662 -11.63 -36.39 22.93
CA ASN A 662 -12.34 -37.22 21.95
C ASN A 662 -13.76 -36.68 21.67
N TYR A 663 -13.96 -36.19 20.45
CA TYR A 663 -15.23 -35.75 19.92
C TYR A 663 -15.65 -36.63 18.72
N PRO A 664 -16.96 -36.92 18.54
CA PRO A 664 -18.06 -36.63 19.45
C PRO A 664 -18.20 -37.65 20.60
N LEU A 665 -17.54 -38.81 20.50
CA LEU A 665 -17.63 -39.89 21.49
C LEU A 665 -16.39 -39.94 22.36
N VAL A 666 -16.51 -39.56 23.64
CA VAL A 666 -15.37 -39.47 24.58
C VAL A 666 -14.59 -40.79 24.74
N ASN A 667 -15.28 -41.93 24.64
CA ASN A 667 -14.73 -43.27 24.77
C ASN A 667 -14.25 -43.89 23.44
N ARG A 668 -14.04 -43.09 22.39
CA ARG A 668 -13.54 -43.55 21.08
C ARG A 668 -12.39 -42.66 20.59
N PHE A 669 -11.21 -43.26 20.39
CA PHE A 669 -10.00 -42.50 20.07
C PHE A 669 -9.85 -42.18 18.58
N SER A 670 -10.24 -43.11 17.70
CA SER A 670 -10.16 -43.00 16.23
C SER A 670 -8.73 -42.70 15.71
N PRO A 671 -7.75 -43.60 15.94
CA PRO A 671 -6.33 -43.30 15.75
C PRO A 671 -5.93 -42.90 14.31
N ASN A 672 -6.60 -43.46 13.31
CA ASN A 672 -6.22 -43.32 11.90
C ASN A 672 -6.96 -42.20 11.16
N VAL A 673 -7.82 -41.45 11.84
CA VAL A 673 -8.55 -40.32 11.24
C VAL A 673 -7.62 -39.11 11.16
N ALA A 674 -7.68 -38.37 10.05
CA ALA A 674 -6.99 -37.09 9.89
C ALA A 674 -7.48 -36.12 10.97
N ILE A 675 -6.57 -35.44 11.65
CA ILE A 675 -6.92 -34.52 12.72
C ILE A 675 -7.37 -33.18 12.16
N ASP A 676 -8.49 -32.66 12.69
CA ASP A 676 -9.00 -31.34 12.36
C ASP A 676 -8.46 -30.25 13.30
N ARG A 677 -8.67 -28.99 12.92
CA ARG A 677 -8.20 -27.80 13.66
C ARG A 677 -8.86 -27.64 15.03
N ALA A 678 -10.12 -28.01 15.19
CA ALA A 678 -10.78 -28.04 16.49
C ALA A 678 -10.12 -29.04 17.46
N SER A 679 -9.85 -30.26 16.97
CA SER A 679 -9.21 -31.32 17.75
C SER A 679 -7.78 -30.95 18.12
N ILE A 680 -7.02 -30.34 17.22
CA ILE A 680 -5.65 -29.92 17.54
C ILE A 680 -5.65 -28.79 18.58
N ALA A 681 -6.54 -27.80 18.47
CA ALA A 681 -6.70 -26.75 19.47
C ALA A 681 -7.02 -27.33 20.84
N ALA A 682 -7.93 -28.31 20.89
CA ALA A 682 -8.28 -28.97 22.14
C ALA A 682 -7.10 -29.75 22.76
N LEU A 683 -6.28 -30.43 21.94
CA LEU A 683 -5.08 -31.12 22.42
C LEU A 683 -4.04 -30.13 22.99
N PHE A 684 -3.74 -29.04 22.26
CA PHE A 684 -2.78 -28.04 22.73
C PHE A 684 -3.28 -27.29 23.96
N TYR A 685 -4.59 -27.06 24.08
CA TYR A 685 -5.17 -26.54 25.31
C TYR A 685 -4.87 -27.45 26.51
N GLN A 686 -5.05 -28.77 26.36
CA GLN A 686 -4.70 -29.72 27.43
C GLN A 686 -3.20 -29.76 27.72
N VAL A 687 -2.34 -29.53 26.72
CA VAL A 687 -0.91 -29.36 26.97
C VAL A 687 -0.64 -28.15 27.87
N LEU A 688 -1.29 -27.00 27.61
CA LEU A 688 -1.15 -25.81 28.46
C LEU A 688 -1.68 -26.05 29.87
N VAL A 689 -2.80 -26.78 30.01
CA VAL A 689 -3.32 -27.21 31.33
C VAL A 689 -2.31 -28.10 32.06
N TYR A 690 -1.72 -29.08 31.36
CA TYR A 690 -0.69 -29.96 31.91
C TYR A 690 0.57 -29.19 32.36
N GLN A 691 0.95 -28.14 31.63
CA GLN A 691 2.07 -27.27 31.99
C GLN A 691 1.73 -26.23 33.07
N GLY A 692 0.46 -26.11 33.47
CA GLY A 692 0.00 -25.10 34.43
C GLY A 692 -0.07 -23.68 33.87
N THR A 693 -0.08 -23.52 32.55
CA THR A 693 -0.12 -22.24 31.84
C THR A 693 -1.50 -21.88 31.28
N ALA A 694 -2.49 -22.78 31.44
CA ALA A 694 -3.90 -22.51 31.20
C ALA A 694 -4.78 -23.05 32.33
N PRO A 695 -5.93 -22.40 32.64
CA PRO A 695 -6.89 -22.93 33.60
C PRO A 695 -7.56 -24.21 33.08
N THR A 696 -8.08 -25.05 33.97
CA THR A 696 -8.88 -26.23 33.58
C THR A 696 -10.24 -25.79 33.02
N LEU A 697 -10.61 -26.29 31.84
CA LEU A 697 -11.98 -26.14 31.31
C LEU A 697 -12.80 -27.38 31.61
N ASP A 698 -14.06 -27.16 31.98
CA ASP A 698 -15.06 -28.22 32.03
C ASP A 698 -15.44 -28.61 30.60
N SER A 699 -14.94 -29.75 30.13
CA SER A 699 -15.22 -30.27 28.79
C SER A 699 -15.62 -31.74 28.89
N PRO A 700 -16.81 -32.11 28.38
CA PRO A 700 -17.31 -33.49 28.43
C PRO A 700 -16.53 -34.44 27.49
N TYR A 701 -15.60 -33.90 26.70
CA TYR A 701 -14.82 -34.64 25.70
C TYR A 701 -13.43 -35.03 26.20
N ILE A 702 -13.03 -34.61 27.41
CA ILE A 702 -11.76 -35.03 28.01
C ILE A 702 -11.96 -36.44 28.58
N LEU A 703 -11.15 -37.39 28.12
CA LEU A 703 -11.15 -38.74 28.66
C LEU A 703 -10.20 -38.80 29.87
N THR A 704 -10.75 -39.09 31.03
CA THR A 704 -10.00 -39.25 32.30
C THR A 704 -9.96 -40.73 32.72
N PRO A 705 -8.81 -41.25 33.20
CA PRO A 705 -8.68 -42.62 33.68
C PRO A 705 -9.28 -42.88 35.07
#